data_AF-A0A1V9YEG3-F1
#
_entry.id   AF-A0A1V9YEG3-F1
#
_cell.length_a   1.000
_cell.length_b   1.000
_cell.length_c   1.000
_cell.angle_alpha   90.00
_cell.angle_beta   90.00
_cell.angle_gamma   90.00
#
_symmetry.space_group_name_H-M   'P 1'
#
loop_
_entity.id
_entity.type
_entity.pdbx_description
1 polymer ?
#
loop_
_entity_poly.entity_id
_entity_poly.type
_entity_poly.pdbx_seq_one_letter_code
_entity_poly.pdbx_strand_id
1 'polypeptide(L)'
;MSGVRVKQKGMPAWHAAFVFCRWLVVRGVGLLVICLVGFDSIVNNWGINQFLGNGYRFLTPIATATNTAELESRYAFANGLGLRDLSNIGLWMVNYTVSQFTSKSANVYFVSAGSYRLDDSMNLCGIFQRKYPVDLTTSLTVRLGLTSDTVSFIRGDSITHTFTDDATRNLGNTSMQSTQLMSLGYLAARTIVDTRFTRPFALVNTSMPQTKPISYYRVFPKSFCTGCEPIAEFGYGTCNLTMVYNDSAKVLTVTTGRNIVGSTYDLGLMLRCSPFVVLSQLFKVLAIIFAVGGYLASRSTVQWYELDIQKPETVILRLVRTVLPKHFPYASHALRFDMFCYNSDIFVFLYCGMVVLDMENSLIFIRHMNLFNALNPQFQYSVQLFALSIRLLWANCACLKLAKIVTNVVYRAGYCGENRFMELFNHSSVTWLYASAILLFYVPPYFEYGNSVIVELKNSVEKLDGVHVDVFNSFYMRNASAIIVGLLANILLCALLDHVVNHKYWRMLRQNSFARQAVFNSTSCLCDFLSDIVVENDSVRMICKARRLSTLQWFFTTHINLFGLPEKDARMIKKRVVQSGAPSVGGASTATSTASTPSAEMAYTVTQDGSNTLHLLDGNLTDVTPLVYNIKILKDTTVVIQ
;
A
#
# COMPACT_ATOMS: atom_id res chain seq x y z
N MET A 1 19.20 15.31 -22.53
CA MET A 1 17.97 15.68 -23.28
C MET A 1 17.84 14.81 -24.55
N SER A 2 17.38 13.57 -24.45
CA SER A 2 17.22 12.68 -25.62
C SER A 2 15.93 11.85 -25.56
N GLY A 3 14.86 12.38 -24.94
CA GLY A 3 13.63 11.61 -24.68
C GLY A 3 12.41 12.04 -25.48
N VAL A 4 12.55 12.96 -26.43
CA VAL A 4 11.41 13.48 -27.19
C VAL A 4 11.84 13.69 -28.65
N ARG A 5 11.96 12.61 -29.43
CA ARG A 5 11.84 12.73 -30.90
C ARG A 5 10.36 12.95 -31.23
N VAL A 6 9.84 14.16 -30.97
CA VAL A 6 8.44 14.51 -31.29
C VAL A 6 8.21 14.76 -32.78
N LYS A 7 9.27 14.76 -33.60
CA LYS A 7 9.15 14.70 -35.06
C LYS A 7 9.89 13.48 -35.60
N GLN A 8 9.22 12.33 -35.63
CA GLN A 8 9.45 11.42 -36.76
C GLN A 8 8.99 12.15 -38.03
N LYS A 9 9.82 12.13 -39.08
CA LYS A 9 9.50 12.71 -40.39
C LYS A 9 8.17 12.09 -40.86
N GLY A 10 7.11 12.89 -40.99
CA GLY A 10 5.77 12.43 -41.44
C GLY A 10 4.70 12.23 -40.34
N MET A 11 4.99 12.50 -39.07
CA MET A 11 4.00 12.32 -37.99
C MET A 11 2.97 13.48 -37.95
N PRO A 12 1.65 13.21 -37.89
CA PRO A 12 0.62 14.25 -37.78
C PRO A 12 0.77 15.10 -36.51
N ALA A 13 0.53 16.41 -36.62
CA ALA A 13 0.70 17.35 -35.50
C ALA A 13 -0.15 16.99 -34.27
N TRP A 14 -1.35 16.44 -34.46
CA TRP A 14 -2.22 16.01 -33.35
C TRP A 14 -1.64 14.82 -32.59
N HIS A 15 -0.96 13.89 -33.28
CA HIS A 15 -0.34 12.72 -32.66
C HIS A 15 0.91 13.15 -31.87
N ALA A 16 1.69 14.07 -32.43
CA ALA A 16 2.82 14.71 -31.74
C ALA A 16 2.39 15.43 -30.45
N ALA A 17 1.30 16.21 -30.52
CA ALA A 17 0.72 16.87 -29.35
C ALA A 17 0.22 15.86 -28.31
N PHE A 18 -0.46 14.79 -28.73
CA PHE A 18 -0.93 13.74 -27.83
C PHE A 18 0.21 13.03 -27.09
N VAL A 19 1.29 12.64 -27.80
CA VAL A 19 2.47 12.00 -27.19
C VAL A 19 3.15 12.94 -26.18
N PHE A 20 3.26 14.23 -26.52
CA PHE A 20 3.82 15.24 -25.62
C PHE A 20 2.96 15.45 -24.37
N CYS A 21 1.64 15.58 -24.52
CA CYS A 21 0.69 15.66 -23.41
C CYS A 21 0.76 14.43 -22.51
N ARG A 22 0.74 13.21 -23.08
CA ARG A 22 0.89 11.96 -22.32
C ARG A 22 2.19 11.97 -21.51
N TRP A 23 3.30 12.38 -22.12
CA TRP A 23 4.59 12.45 -21.45
C TRP A 23 4.59 13.43 -20.26
N LEU A 24 3.97 14.61 -20.42
CA LEU A 24 3.81 15.59 -19.33
C LEU A 24 2.97 15.02 -18.19
N VAL A 25 1.82 14.41 -18.51
CA VAL A 25 0.92 13.80 -17.52
C VAL A 25 1.63 12.70 -16.75
N VAL A 26 2.31 11.76 -17.43
CA VAL A 26 3.02 10.66 -16.77
C VAL A 26 4.14 11.17 -15.86
N ARG A 27 4.83 12.26 -16.22
CA ARG A 27 5.83 12.89 -15.34
C ARG A 27 5.18 13.59 -14.15
N GLY A 28 4.09 14.31 -14.36
CA GLY A 28 3.34 14.98 -13.29
C GLY A 28 2.81 13.98 -12.27
N VAL A 29 2.19 12.89 -12.73
CA VAL A 29 1.71 11.80 -11.87
C VAL A 29 2.87 11.12 -11.14
N GLY A 30 3.97 10.84 -11.83
CA GLY A 30 5.16 10.26 -11.20
C GLY A 30 5.73 11.13 -10.08
N LEU A 31 5.81 12.46 -10.29
CA LEU A 31 6.21 13.39 -9.24
C LEU A 31 5.22 13.39 -8.06
N LEU A 32 3.92 13.39 -8.35
CA LEU A 32 2.88 13.34 -7.33
C LEU A 32 2.97 12.07 -6.48
N VAL A 33 3.21 10.91 -7.08
CA VAL A 33 3.39 9.65 -6.34
C VAL A 33 4.62 9.72 -5.43
N ILE A 34 5.73 10.30 -5.89
CA ILE A 34 6.93 10.50 -5.05
C ILE A 34 6.61 11.43 -3.87
N CYS A 35 5.91 12.53 -4.11
CA CYS A 35 5.47 13.44 -3.05
C CYS A 35 4.54 12.74 -2.06
N LEU A 36 3.61 11.88 -2.52
CA LEU A 36 2.74 11.10 -1.64
C LEU A 36 3.52 10.10 -0.79
N VAL A 37 4.54 9.42 -1.35
CA VAL A 37 5.41 8.50 -0.59
C VAL A 37 6.23 9.26 0.46
N GLY A 38 6.72 10.46 0.13
CA GLY A 38 7.40 11.34 1.09
C GLY A 38 6.46 11.81 2.20
N PHE A 39 5.26 12.25 1.83
CA PHE A 39 4.21 12.65 2.77
C PHE A 39 3.83 11.49 3.70
N ASP A 40 3.62 10.29 3.16
CA ASP A 40 3.33 9.08 3.92
C ASP A 40 4.43 8.74 4.93
N SER A 41 5.69 8.92 4.53
CA SER A 41 6.83 8.61 5.38
C SER A 41 6.94 9.50 6.61
N ILE A 42 6.38 10.71 6.54
CA ILE A 42 6.41 11.72 7.62
C ILE A 42 5.07 11.74 8.38
N VAL A 43 3.96 11.95 7.68
CA VAL A 43 2.64 12.20 8.26
C VAL A 43 1.95 10.91 8.71
N ASN A 44 2.21 9.78 8.06
CA ASN A 44 1.67 8.48 8.47
C ASN A 44 2.70 7.65 9.25
N ASN A 45 3.50 8.33 10.07
CA ASN A 45 4.38 7.72 11.04
C ASN A 45 3.73 7.80 12.43
N TRP A 46 3.40 6.65 13.01
CA TRP A 46 2.66 6.58 14.27
C TRP A 46 3.44 7.17 15.45
N GLY A 47 4.76 7.06 15.47
CA GLY A 47 5.61 7.68 16.49
C GLY A 47 5.63 9.20 16.39
N ILE A 48 5.75 9.74 15.19
CA ILE A 48 5.66 11.20 14.95
C ILE A 48 4.26 11.70 15.33
N ASN A 49 3.21 10.99 14.95
CA ASN A 49 1.83 11.36 15.26
C ASN A 49 1.53 11.31 16.76
N GLN A 50 2.10 10.37 17.52
CA GLN A 50 1.95 10.36 18.97
C GLN A 50 2.66 11.56 19.62
N PHE A 51 3.81 11.96 19.09
CA PHE A 51 4.58 13.08 19.62
C PHE A 51 3.97 14.45 19.27
N LEU A 52 3.59 14.67 17.99
CA LEU A 52 3.11 15.96 17.48
C LEU A 52 1.58 16.07 17.39
N GLY A 53 0.87 14.96 17.26
CA GLY A 53 -0.54 14.91 16.84
C GLY A 53 -1.57 15.17 17.93
N ASN A 54 -1.17 15.65 19.11
CA ASN A 54 -2.08 16.02 20.22
C ASN A 54 -3.11 14.93 20.62
N GLY A 55 -2.75 13.65 20.50
CA GLY A 55 -3.64 12.52 20.82
C GLY A 55 -4.04 12.46 22.31
N TYR A 56 -3.19 12.95 23.21
CA TYR A 56 -3.43 12.91 24.66
C TYR A 56 -4.56 13.83 25.15
N ARG A 57 -5.08 14.73 24.32
CA ARG A 57 -6.21 15.59 24.70
C ARG A 57 -7.47 14.79 25.07
N PHE A 58 -7.62 13.57 24.55
CA PHE A 58 -8.76 12.70 24.88
C PHE A 58 -8.66 12.06 26.28
N LEU A 59 -7.54 12.26 27.00
CA LEU A 59 -7.31 11.72 28.35
C LEU A 59 -8.12 12.47 29.42
N THR A 60 -8.51 13.72 29.16
CA THR A 60 -9.18 14.61 30.13
C THR A 60 -10.31 14.00 30.98
N PRO A 61 -11.29 13.23 30.44
CA PRO A 61 -12.39 12.71 31.25
C PRO A 61 -11.96 11.63 32.27
N ILE A 62 -10.82 10.99 32.06
CA ILE A 62 -10.34 9.83 32.82
C ILE A 62 -8.96 10.06 33.46
N ALA A 63 -8.33 11.22 33.22
CA ALA A 63 -6.95 11.52 33.62
C ALA A 63 -6.67 11.33 35.11
N THR A 64 -7.68 11.57 35.94
CA THR A 64 -7.57 11.51 37.40
C THR A 64 -8.06 10.18 37.97
N ALA A 65 -8.57 9.25 37.15
CA ALA A 65 -9.06 7.95 37.59
C ALA A 65 -7.92 6.93 37.50
N THR A 66 -7.59 6.28 38.61
CA THR A 66 -6.55 5.23 38.62
C THR A 66 -7.09 3.88 38.15
N ASN A 67 -8.40 3.67 38.32
CA ASN A 67 -9.13 2.49 37.91
C ASN A 67 -10.53 2.87 37.37
N THR A 68 -11.20 1.93 36.72
CA THR A 68 -12.56 2.15 36.19
C THR A 68 -13.60 2.30 37.28
N ALA A 69 -13.42 1.67 38.45
CA ALA A 69 -14.36 1.75 39.57
C ALA A 69 -14.49 3.19 40.13
N GLU A 70 -13.41 3.97 40.12
CA GLU A 70 -13.42 5.38 40.49
C GLU A 70 -14.21 6.27 39.52
N LEU A 71 -14.50 5.80 38.31
CA LEU A 71 -15.34 6.57 37.38
C LEU A 71 -16.81 6.55 37.83
N GLU A 72 -17.28 5.45 38.43
CA GLU A 72 -18.65 5.31 38.93
C GLU A 72 -18.99 6.30 40.04
N SER A 73 -17.99 6.75 40.82
CA SER A 73 -18.20 7.77 41.86
C SER A 73 -18.12 9.21 41.35
N ARG A 74 -17.62 9.43 40.12
CA ARG A 74 -17.35 10.77 39.56
C ARG A 74 -18.37 11.21 38.50
N TYR A 75 -19.10 10.26 37.93
CA TYR A 75 -20.12 10.49 36.93
C TYR A 75 -21.42 9.81 37.37
N ALA A 76 -22.54 10.50 37.19
CA ALA A 76 -23.86 9.90 37.29
C ALA A 76 -24.09 9.03 36.06
N PHE A 77 -24.04 7.70 36.22
CA PHE A 77 -24.29 6.76 35.14
C PHE A 77 -25.78 6.60 34.85
N ALA A 78 -26.14 6.46 33.58
CA ALA A 78 -27.53 6.14 33.21
C ALA A 78 -27.96 4.80 33.83
N ASN A 79 -29.23 4.72 34.24
CA ASN A 79 -29.79 3.50 34.83
C ASN A 79 -29.66 2.31 33.86
N GLY A 80 -29.03 1.22 34.32
CA GLY A 80 -28.80 0.00 33.53
C GLY A 80 -27.73 0.13 32.43
N LEU A 81 -26.95 1.22 32.47
CA LEU A 81 -25.83 1.50 31.55
C LEU A 81 -24.62 2.02 32.34
N GLY A 82 -24.37 1.45 33.52
CA GLY A 82 -23.17 1.66 34.34
C GLY A 82 -22.04 0.70 33.98
N LEU A 83 -20.86 0.90 34.57
CA LEU A 83 -19.70 0.03 34.30
C LEU A 83 -19.93 -1.40 34.81
N ARG A 84 -20.71 -1.55 35.89
CA ARG A 84 -21.17 -2.86 36.40
C ARG A 84 -22.17 -3.59 35.50
N ASP A 85 -22.82 -2.90 34.57
CA ASP A 85 -23.80 -3.51 33.66
C ASP A 85 -23.15 -4.10 32.40
N LEU A 86 -21.84 -3.91 32.22
CA LEU A 86 -21.07 -4.48 31.12
C LEU A 86 -20.83 -5.98 31.32
N SER A 87 -20.68 -6.72 30.22
CA SER A 87 -20.10 -8.08 30.25
C SER A 87 -18.67 -8.08 30.80
N ASN A 88 -18.18 -9.25 31.21
CA ASN A 88 -16.83 -9.39 31.75
C ASN A 88 -15.77 -8.91 30.76
N ILE A 89 -15.93 -9.25 29.48
CA ILE A 89 -15.01 -8.82 28.43
C ILE A 89 -15.14 -7.31 28.16
N GLY A 90 -16.36 -6.75 28.20
CA GLY A 90 -16.58 -5.32 28.03
C GLY A 90 -15.90 -4.51 29.15
N LEU A 91 -16.06 -4.94 30.40
CA LEU A 91 -15.40 -4.32 31.54
C LEU A 91 -13.88 -4.40 31.44
N TRP A 92 -13.34 -5.56 31.05
CA TRP A 92 -11.89 -5.74 30.81
C TRP A 92 -11.37 -4.80 29.72
N MET A 93 -12.08 -4.66 28.59
CA MET A 93 -11.68 -3.79 27.48
C MET A 93 -11.60 -2.32 27.91
N VAL A 94 -12.58 -1.84 28.69
CA VAL A 94 -12.57 -0.46 29.21
C VAL A 94 -11.44 -0.29 30.20
N ASN A 95 -11.22 -1.25 31.10
CA ASN A 95 -10.14 -1.18 32.09
C ASN A 95 -8.76 -1.16 31.45
N TYR A 96 -8.52 -2.05 30.46
CA TYR A 96 -7.30 -2.06 29.67
C TYR A 96 -7.07 -0.70 29.00
N THR A 97 -8.09 -0.18 28.30
CA THR A 97 -7.98 1.10 27.57
C THR A 97 -7.68 2.27 28.50
N VAL A 98 -8.38 2.37 29.63
CA VAL A 98 -8.16 3.43 30.63
C VAL A 98 -6.74 3.30 31.22
N SER A 99 -6.32 2.09 31.61
CA SER A 99 -5.00 1.84 32.19
C SER A 99 -3.86 2.18 31.22
N GLN A 100 -3.95 1.76 29.95
CA GLN A 100 -2.93 2.09 28.95
C GLN A 100 -2.86 3.60 28.71
N PHE A 101 -4.01 4.29 28.74
CA PHE A 101 -4.06 5.71 28.46
C PHE A 101 -3.56 6.58 29.62
N THR A 102 -3.90 6.24 30.86
CA THR A 102 -3.44 6.97 32.05
C THR A 102 -1.96 6.73 32.36
N SER A 103 -1.46 5.51 32.11
CA SER A 103 -0.05 5.17 32.32
C SER A 103 0.90 5.66 31.21
N LYS A 104 0.36 6.16 30.09
CA LYS A 104 1.13 6.51 28.88
C LYS A 104 2.06 5.37 28.43
N SER A 105 1.49 4.18 28.33
CA SER A 105 2.22 2.96 28.00
C SER A 105 2.98 3.06 26.66
N ALA A 106 4.16 2.46 26.61
CA ALA A 106 4.97 2.35 25.39
C ALA A 106 4.41 1.32 24.37
N ASN A 107 3.43 0.52 24.77
CA ASN A 107 2.84 -0.54 23.95
C ASN A 107 1.73 -0.03 23.02
N VAL A 108 1.39 1.26 23.07
CA VAL A 108 0.33 1.85 22.25
C VAL A 108 0.71 3.23 21.72
N TYR A 109 0.27 3.52 20.49
CA TYR A 109 0.33 4.85 19.88
C TYR A 109 -1.03 5.54 20.06
N PHE A 110 -1.04 6.73 20.66
CA PHE A 110 -2.21 7.60 20.71
C PHE A 110 -2.13 8.65 19.61
N VAL A 111 -2.97 8.54 18.60
CA VAL A 111 -2.92 9.42 17.41
C VAL A 111 -4.23 10.20 17.27
N SER A 112 -4.15 11.47 16.87
CA SER A 112 -5.34 12.19 16.39
C SER A 112 -5.60 11.81 14.94
N ALA A 113 -6.84 11.43 14.65
CA ALA A 113 -7.31 11.04 13.33
C ALA A 113 -8.15 12.14 12.66
N GLY A 114 -8.05 13.38 13.17
CA GLY A 114 -8.61 14.57 12.56
C GLY A 114 -9.86 15.14 13.22
N SER A 115 -10.37 16.23 12.64
CA SER A 115 -11.50 17.03 13.11
C SER A 115 -12.53 17.18 12.00
N TYR A 116 -13.70 16.59 12.18
CA TYR A 116 -14.75 16.51 11.17
C TYR A 116 -15.93 17.38 11.55
N ARG A 117 -16.57 18.02 10.56
CA ARG A 117 -17.82 18.75 10.80
C ARG A 117 -18.98 17.78 10.78
N LEU A 118 -19.76 17.76 11.85
CA LEU A 118 -20.94 16.91 11.97
C LEU A 118 -22.08 17.40 11.06
N ASP A 119 -22.75 16.42 10.48
CA ASP A 119 -24.00 16.55 9.73
C ASP A 119 -25.11 15.76 10.44
N ASP A 120 -26.36 15.95 10.02
CA ASP A 120 -27.54 15.27 10.56
C ASP A 120 -27.58 13.76 10.22
N SER A 121 -26.75 13.32 9.29
CA SER A 121 -26.60 11.90 8.92
C SER A 121 -26.02 11.01 10.03
N MET A 122 -25.30 11.58 11.02
CA MET A 122 -24.74 10.81 12.14
C MET A 122 -25.60 10.97 13.40
N ASN A 123 -25.90 9.88 14.11
CA ASN A 123 -26.53 9.96 15.44
C ASN A 123 -25.52 9.70 16.55
N LEU A 124 -24.81 10.75 16.98
CA LEU A 124 -23.86 10.66 18.08
C LEU A 124 -24.45 11.12 19.41
N CYS A 125 -25.62 11.77 19.46
CA CYS A 125 -26.15 12.30 20.73
C CYS A 125 -27.35 11.52 21.26
N GLY A 126 -28.00 10.68 20.45
CA GLY A 126 -29.21 9.96 20.83
C GLY A 126 -29.03 8.99 22.00
N ILE A 127 -27.82 8.48 22.22
CA ILE A 127 -27.53 7.55 23.32
C ILE A 127 -27.69 8.18 24.71
N PHE A 128 -27.59 9.51 24.82
CA PHE A 128 -27.78 10.23 26.08
C PHE A 128 -29.25 10.30 26.53
N GLN A 129 -30.22 9.91 25.69
CA GLN A 129 -31.66 9.95 26.01
C GLN A 129 -32.03 8.86 27.03
N ARG A 130 -31.69 9.11 28.29
CA ARG A 130 -31.79 8.18 29.42
C ARG A 130 -32.16 8.91 30.71
N LYS A 131 -32.39 8.12 31.76
CA LYS A 131 -32.60 8.58 33.13
C LYS A 131 -31.29 8.42 33.91
N TYR A 132 -30.94 9.45 34.67
CA TYR A 132 -29.70 9.54 35.43
C TYR A 132 -30.01 9.85 36.90
N PRO A 133 -29.38 9.16 37.86
CA PRO A 133 -29.49 9.49 39.27
C PRO A 133 -28.65 10.76 39.54
N VAL A 134 -29.32 11.87 39.86
CA VAL A 134 -28.68 13.18 40.06
C VAL A 134 -29.30 13.87 41.27
N ASP A 135 -28.46 14.23 42.23
CA ASP A 135 -28.87 14.98 43.41
C ASP A 135 -28.28 16.39 43.40
N LEU A 136 -29.13 17.38 43.10
CA LEU A 136 -28.72 18.79 43.08
C LEU A 136 -28.49 19.38 44.46
N THR A 137 -28.87 18.69 45.55
CA THR A 137 -28.51 19.11 46.91
C THR A 137 -27.03 18.90 47.20
N THR A 138 -26.40 17.92 46.55
CA THR A 138 -24.97 17.60 46.70
C THR A 138 -24.11 18.48 45.80
N SER A 139 -24.52 18.71 44.55
CA SER A 139 -23.79 19.56 43.61
C SER A 139 -24.71 20.12 42.52
N LEU A 140 -24.61 21.42 42.26
CA LEU A 140 -25.27 22.08 41.12
C LEU A 140 -24.60 21.78 39.77
N THR A 141 -23.37 21.27 39.82
CA THR A 141 -22.62 20.86 38.63
C THR A 141 -22.70 19.35 38.46
N VAL A 142 -23.22 18.92 37.31
CA VAL A 142 -23.52 17.52 37.01
C VAL A 142 -22.54 17.01 35.97
N ARG A 143 -22.15 15.74 36.09
CA ARG A 143 -21.39 14.99 35.09
C ARG A 143 -22.13 13.69 34.83
N LEU A 144 -22.56 13.48 33.59
CA LEU A 144 -23.24 12.28 33.14
C LEU A 144 -22.27 11.31 32.47
N GLY A 145 -22.44 10.02 32.76
CA GLY A 145 -21.72 8.90 32.17
C GLY A 145 -22.70 7.86 31.60
N LEU A 146 -22.27 7.11 30.59
CA LEU A 146 -22.98 5.90 30.14
C LEU A 146 -22.01 4.93 29.51
N THR A 147 -22.30 3.65 29.65
CA THR A 147 -21.53 2.55 29.07
C THR A 147 -22.48 1.52 28.47
N SER A 148 -22.17 1.04 27.26
CA SER A 148 -22.93 -0.04 26.61
C SER A 148 -21.97 -0.92 25.84
N ASP A 149 -22.03 -2.23 26.04
CA ASP A 149 -21.30 -3.21 25.24
C ASP A 149 -22.20 -3.91 24.23
N THR A 150 -21.57 -4.34 23.15
CA THR A 150 -22.23 -4.89 21.96
C THR A 150 -21.28 -5.84 21.25
N VAL A 151 -21.82 -6.97 20.77
CA VAL A 151 -21.13 -7.83 19.81
C VAL A 151 -21.73 -7.62 18.43
N SER A 152 -20.89 -7.30 17.45
CA SER A 152 -21.31 -7.21 16.06
C SER A 152 -21.32 -8.59 15.43
N PHE A 153 -22.46 -8.98 14.90
CA PHE A 153 -22.67 -10.18 14.09
C PHE A 153 -22.70 -9.79 12.63
N ILE A 154 -21.91 -10.46 11.79
CA ILE A 154 -21.81 -10.15 10.35
C ILE A 154 -21.99 -11.43 9.54
N ARG A 155 -22.78 -11.35 8.46
CA ARG A 155 -23.05 -12.44 7.53
C ARG A 155 -22.38 -12.16 6.19
N GLY A 156 -21.73 -13.17 5.60
CA GLY A 156 -21.11 -13.06 4.27
C GLY A 156 -19.84 -12.22 4.17
N ASP A 157 -19.32 -12.08 2.96
CA ASP A 157 -18.21 -11.21 2.59
C ASP A 157 -18.48 -10.58 1.22
N SER A 158 -17.53 -9.79 0.70
CA SER A 158 -17.71 -9.11 -0.61
C SER A 158 -18.00 -10.08 -1.77
N ILE A 159 -17.44 -11.29 -1.73
CA ILE A 159 -17.64 -12.31 -2.76
C ILE A 159 -19.05 -12.88 -2.61
N THR A 160 -19.45 -13.29 -1.40
CA THR A 160 -20.80 -13.87 -1.21
C THR A 160 -21.91 -12.85 -1.45
N HIS A 161 -21.71 -11.57 -1.11
CA HIS A 161 -22.64 -10.50 -1.45
C HIS A 161 -22.86 -10.32 -2.95
N THR A 162 -21.83 -10.64 -3.76
CA THR A 162 -21.90 -10.53 -5.21
C THR A 162 -22.56 -11.76 -5.85
N PHE A 163 -22.31 -12.95 -5.32
CA PHE A 163 -22.72 -14.22 -5.95
C PHE A 163 -23.91 -14.92 -5.26
N THR A 164 -24.38 -14.43 -4.13
CA THR A 164 -25.46 -15.03 -3.33
C THR A 164 -26.49 -13.99 -2.87
N ASP A 165 -27.53 -14.43 -2.16
CA ASP A 165 -28.62 -13.58 -1.66
C ASP A 165 -28.49 -13.23 -0.17
N ASP A 166 -27.31 -13.41 0.42
CA ASP A 166 -27.03 -13.19 1.85
C ASP A 166 -27.33 -11.76 2.33
N ALA A 167 -27.17 -10.77 1.46
CA ALA A 167 -27.45 -9.36 1.72
C ALA A 167 -28.92 -8.95 1.55
N THR A 168 -29.78 -9.83 1.04
CA THR A 168 -31.17 -9.48 0.72
C THR A 168 -32.22 -10.39 1.38
N ARG A 169 -31.90 -11.65 1.67
CA ARG A 169 -32.85 -12.63 2.22
C ARG A 169 -32.53 -13.04 3.66
N ASN A 170 -33.60 -13.19 4.45
CA ASN A 170 -33.55 -13.65 5.85
C ASN A 170 -32.56 -12.82 6.69
N LEU A 171 -32.70 -11.50 6.62
CA LEU A 171 -31.84 -10.58 7.37
C LEU A 171 -32.15 -10.65 8.87
N GLY A 172 -31.09 -10.63 9.67
CA GLY A 172 -31.20 -10.56 11.12
C GLY A 172 -31.69 -9.19 11.56
N ASN A 173 -32.24 -9.11 12.78
CA ASN A 173 -32.65 -7.84 13.37
C ASN A 173 -32.10 -7.71 14.80
N THR A 174 -32.15 -6.50 15.36
CA THR A 174 -31.57 -6.19 16.68
C THR A 174 -32.33 -6.79 17.87
N SER A 175 -33.45 -7.47 17.64
CA SER A 175 -34.23 -8.17 18.68
C SER A 175 -33.92 -9.67 18.77
N MET A 176 -33.19 -10.21 17.78
CA MET A 176 -32.80 -11.62 17.76
C MET A 176 -31.66 -11.91 18.74
N GLN A 177 -31.67 -13.12 19.29
CA GLN A 177 -30.58 -13.65 20.12
C GLN A 177 -29.44 -14.20 19.25
N SER A 178 -28.28 -14.40 19.87
CA SER A 178 -27.06 -14.93 19.26
C SER A 178 -27.30 -16.25 18.52
N THR A 179 -28.07 -17.18 19.11
CA THR A 179 -28.42 -18.48 18.51
C THR A 179 -29.24 -18.35 17.24
N GLN A 180 -30.16 -17.39 17.20
CA GLN A 180 -30.99 -17.09 16.03
C GLN A 180 -30.17 -16.39 14.93
N LEU A 181 -29.23 -15.51 15.30
CA LEU A 181 -28.33 -14.89 14.34
C LEU A 181 -27.39 -15.92 13.71
N MET A 182 -26.84 -16.82 14.52
CA MET A 182 -25.99 -17.91 14.04
C MET A 182 -26.74 -18.89 13.13
N SER A 183 -28.01 -19.19 13.41
CA SER A 183 -28.82 -20.04 12.52
C SER A 183 -29.11 -19.38 11.17
N LEU A 184 -29.09 -18.04 11.10
CA LEU A 184 -29.18 -17.26 9.87
C LEU A 184 -27.82 -17.07 9.17
N GLY A 185 -26.73 -17.66 9.69
CA GLY A 185 -25.39 -17.58 9.11
C GLY A 185 -24.59 -16.32 9.50
N TYR A 186 -25.02 -15.59 10.51
CA TYR A 186 -24.22 -14.51 11.07
C TYR A 186 -23.16 -15.04 12.02
N LEU A 187 -21.96 -14.48 11.96
CA LEU A 187 -20.85 -14.82 12.84
C LEU A 187 -20.42 -13.61 13.66
N ALA A 188 -20.09 -13.83 14.93
CA ALA A 188 -19.57 -12.79 15.81
C ALA A 188 -18.20 -12.31 15.30
N ALA A 189 -18.10 -11.02 14.99
CA ALA A 189 -16.96 -10.44 14.26
C ALA A 189 -16.14 -9.43 15.08
N ARG A 190 -16.76 -8.78 16.07
CA ARG A 190 -16.06 -7.86 17.00
C ARG A 190 -16.91 -7.60 18.24
N THR A 191 -16.22 -7.35 19.35
CA THR A 191 -16.82 -6.81 20.57
C THR A 191 -16.49 -5.34 20.68
N ILE A 192 -17.47 -4.54 21.09
CA ILE A 192 -17.34 -3.09 21.19
C ILE A 192 -17.93 -2.64 22.52
N VAL A 193 -17.31 -1.62 23.11
CA VAL A 193 -17.89 -0.91 24.26
C VAL A 193 -17.98 0.58 23.92
N ASP A 194 -19.12 1.19 24.16
CA ASP A 194 -19.35 2.63 24.02
C ASP A 194 -19.48 3.29 25.39
N THR A 195 -18.40 3.94 25.78
CA THR A 195 -18.30 4.67 27.04
C THR A 195 -18.27 6.16 26.76
N ARG A 196 -19.19 6.92 27.35
CA ARG A 196 -19.28 8.37 27.11
C ARG A 196 -19.36 9.15 28.40
N PHE A 197 -18.66 10.27 28.43
CA PHE A 197 -18.53 11.16 29.57
C PHE A 197 -18.82 12.59 29.16
N THR A 198 -19.81 13.22 29.78
CA THR A 198 -20.07 14.66 29.56
C THR A 198 -19.08 15.52 30.33
N ARG A 199 -18.78 16.71 29.80
CA ARG A 199 -18.13 17.76 30.59
C ARG A 199 -19.09 18.23 31.68
N PRO A 200 -18.57 18.73 32.81
CA PRO A 200 -19.40 19.32 33.85
C PRO A 200 -20.27 20.45 33.29
N PHE A 201 -21.56 20.43 33.61
CA PHE A 201 -22.51 21.50 33.29
C PHE A 201 -23.40 21.81 34.49
N ALA A 202 -23.85 23.05 34.59
CA ALA A 202 -24.77 23.47 35.66
C ALA A 202 -26.20 23.08 35.30
N LEU A 203 -26.95 22.54 36.26
CA LEU A 203 -28.37 22.22 36.13
C LEU A 203 -29.20 23.08 37.08
N VAL A 204 -30.34 23.58 36.60
CA VAL A 204 -31.28 24.35 37.45
C VAL A 204 -32.27 23.39 38.07
N ASN A 205 -32.61 23.59 39.35
CA ASN A 205 -33.65 22.82 40.01
C ASN A 205 -35.05 23.25 39.50
N THR A 206 -35.45 22.70 38.34
CA THR A 206 -36.76 22.92 37.75
C THR A 206 -37.22 21.71 36.95
N SER A 207 -38.51 21.44 37.02
CA SER A 207 -39.21 20.44 36.20
C SER A 207 -39.49 20.91 34.78
N MET A 208 -39.19 22.18 34.46
CA MET A 208 -39.29 22.68 33.09
C MET A 208 -38.16 22.14 32.21
N PRO A 209 -38.43 21.80 30.94
CA PRO A 209 -37.39 21.38 29.99
C PRO A 209 -36.30 22.44 29.84
N GLN A 210 -35.04 22.00 29.95
CA GLN A 210 -33.84 22.83 29.82
C GLN A 210 -33.02 22.29 28.65
N THR A 211 -32.74 23.12 27.65
CA THR A 211 -31.91 22.75 26.51
C THR A 211 -30.54 23.39 26.63
N LYS A 212 -29.47 22.59 26.61
CA LYS A 212 -28.10 23.08 26.74
C LYS A 212 -27.14 22.38 25.76
N PRO A 213 -26.19 23.13 25.17
CA PRO A 213 -25.06 22.53 24.46
C PRO A 213 -24.08 21.94 25.49
N ILE A 214 -23.88 20.64 25.44
CA ILE A 214 -23.01 19.90 26.37
C ILE A 214 -21.96 19.16 25.56
N SER A 215 -20.69 19.48 25.82
CA SER A 215 -19.57 18.75 25.24
C SER A 215 -19.36 17.42 25.95
N TYR A 216 -18.91 16.41 25.23
CA TYR A 216 -18.68 15.08 25.75
C TYR A 216 -17.43 14.44 25.14
N TYR A 217 -16.89 13.48 25.86
CA TYR A 217 -15.85 12.58 25.40
C TYR A 217 -16.44 11.19 25.19
N ARG A 218 -15.90 10.48 24.19
CA ARG A 218 -16.22 9.09 23.88
C ARG A 218 -14.95 8.27 23.96
N VAL A 219 -15.03 7.12 24.63
CA VAL A 219 -14.02 6.07 24.67
C VAL A 219 -14.71 4.83 24.12
N PHE A 220 -14.30 4.40 22.92
CA PHE A 220 -14.99 3.37 22.15
C PHE A 220 -14.02 2.23 21.80
N PRO A 221 -13.63 1.40 22.78
CA PRO A 221 -12.75 0.27 22.55
C PRO A 221 -13.43 -0.82 21.72
N LYS A 222 -12.64 -1.45 20.85
CA LYS A 222 -13.04 -2.52 19.94
C LYS A 222 -12.03 -3.65 20.05
N SER A 223 -12.51 -4.86 20.18
CA SER A 223 -11.68 -6.06 20.10
C SER A 223 -12.18 -6.98 19.00
N PHE A 224 -11.24 -7.56 18.27
CA PHE A 224 -11.50 -8.41 17.11
C PHE A 224 -11.37 -9.90 17.42
N CYS A 225 -11.06 -10.24 18.68
CA CYS A 225 -11.22 -11.58 19.21
C CYS A 225 -11.50 -11.52 20.71
N THR A 226 -12.08 -12.57 21.28
CA THR A 226 -12.24 -12.62 22.75
C THR A 226 -10.87 -12.67 23.43
N GLY A 227 -10.56 -11.64 24.23
CA GLY A 227 -9.29 -11.52 24.96
C GLY A 227 -8.14 -10.89 24.17
N CYS A 228 -8.32 -10.55 22.89
CA CYS A 228 -7.34 -9.76 22.15
C CYS A 228 -7.20 -8.35 22.74
N GLU A 229 -5.98 -7.80 22.71
CA GLU A 229 -5.71 -6.41 23.06
C GLU A 229 -6.62 -5.49 22.24
N PRO A 230 -7.48 -4.67 22.88
CA PRO A 230 -8.42 -3.83 22.16
C PRO A 230 -7.69 -2.65 21.53
N ILE A 231 -8.18 -2.21 20.38
CA ILE A 231 -7.96 -0.84 19.90
C ILE A 231 -9.01 0.07 20.51
N ALA A 232 -8.78 1.38 20.48
CA ALA A 232 -9.80 2.34 20.94
C ALA A 232 -9.98 3.49 19.97
N GLU A 233 -11.23 3.82 19.71
CA GLU A 233 -11.61 5.08 19.09
C GLU A 233 -11.95 6.09 20.18
N PHE A 234 -11.39 7.29 20.08
CA PHE A 234 -11.69 8.40 20.96
C PHE A 234 -12.45 9.48 20.21
N GLY A 235 -13.42 10.08 20.90
CA GLY A 235 -14.24 11.15 20.35
C GLY A 235 -14.31 12.33 21.30
N TYR A 236 -14.41 13.53 20.74
CA TYR A 236 -14.81 14.73 21.47
C TYR A 236 -15.76 15.53 20.59
N GLY A 237 -16.95 15.82 21.11
CA GLY A 237 -17.99 16.52 20.37
C GLY A 237 -18.91 17.30 21.29
N THR A 238 -19.92 17.96 20.73
CA THR A 238 -20.93 18.71 21.47
C THR A 238 -22.32 18.31 21.04
N CYS A 239 -23.17 17.98 22.02
CA CYS A 239 -24.55 17.61 21.84
C CYS A 239 -25.48 18.72 22.34
N ASN A 240 -26.61 18.91 21.67
CA ASN A 240 -27.71 19.68 22.23
C ASN A 240 -28.64 18.75 22.99
N LEU A 241 -28.62 18.83 24.33
CA LEU A 241 -29.41 17.97 25.20
C LEU A 241 -30.57 18.77 25.81
N THR A 242 -31.78 18.24 25.68
CA THR A 242 -32.98 18.71 26.39
C THR A 242 -33.25 17.79 27.56
N MET A 243 -33.40 18.38 28.74
CA MET A 243 -33.38 17.67 30.01
C MET A 243 -34.49 18.18 30.93
N VAL A 244 -35.05 17.29 31.73
CA VAL A 244 -36.04 17.60 32.78
C VAL A 244 -35.54 17.03 34.09
N TYR A 245 -35.43 17.87 35.12
CA TYR A 245 -35.02 17.44 36.46
C TYR A 245 -36.23 17.25 37.36
N ASN A 246 -36.27 16.11 38.06
CA ASN A 246 -37.25 15.87 39.10
C ASN A 246 -36.54 15.76 40.45
N ASP A 247 -36.73 16.78 41.30
CA ASP A 247 -36.08 16.89 42.61
C ASP A 247 -36.60 15.87 43.63
N SER A 248 -37.88 15.49 43.57
CA SER A 248 -38.42 14.51 44.52
C SER A 248 -37.88 13.10 44.25
N ALA A 249 -37.69 12.76 42.97
CA ALA A 249 -37.12 11.49 42.56
C ALA A 249 -35.58 11.49 42.53
N LYS A 250 -34.95 12.66 42.61
CA LYS A 250 -33.50 12.84 42.38
C LYS A 250 -33.05 12.23 41.05
N VAL A 251 -33.85 12.45 40.01
CA VAL A 251 -33.62 11.92 38.66
C VAL A 251 -33.60 13.04 37.63
N LEU A 252 -32.55 13.05 36.81
CA LEU A 252 -32.48 13.80 35.57
C LEU A 252 -32.91 12.92 34.39
N THR A 253 -33.91 13.36 33.64
CA THR A 253 -34.33 12.69 32.40
C THR A 253 -33.89 13.51 31.20
N VAL A 254 -33.01 12.97 30.37
CA VAL A 254 -32.67 13.55 29.07
C VAL A 254 -33.74 13.10 28.07
N THR A 255 -34.58 14.03 27.63
CA THR A 255 -35.71 13.73 26.73
C THR A 255 -35.28 13.70 25.27
N THR A 256 -34.39 14.60 24.86
CA THR A 256 -33.85 14.62 23.49
C THR A 256 -32.36 14.91 23.52
N GLY A 257 -31.60 14.17 22.73
CA GLY A 257 -30.19 14.44 22.45
C GLY A 257 -29.97 14.47 20.96
N ARG A 258 -29.52 15.61 20.43
CA ARG A 258 -29.26 15.82 18.99
C ARG A 258 -27.86 16.38 18.76
N ASN A 259 -27.27 16.03 17.63
CA ASN A 259 -26.03 16.66 17.18
C ASN A 259 -26.30 18.14 16.88
N ILE A 260 -25.27 18.98 17.05
CA ILE A 260 -25.31 20.36 16.56
C ILE A 260 -24.73 20.37 15.15
N VAL A 261 -25.55 20.64 14.14
CA VAL A 261 -25.11 20.67 12.74
C VAL A 261 -23.99 21.69 12.56
N GLY A 262 -22.93 21.31 11.85
CA GLY A 262 -21.75 22.14 11.62
C GLY A 262 -20.77 22.21 12.78
N SER A 263 -21.09 21.62 13.94
CA SER A 263 -20.13 21.50 15.05
C SER A 263 -19.01 20.52 14.73
N THR A 264 -17.84 20.75 15.32
CA THR A 264 -16.68 19.89 15.13
C THR A 264 -16.73 18.66 16.04
N TYR A 265 -16.49 17.49 15.46
CA TYR A 265 -16.20 16.24 16.16
C TYR A 265 -14.76 15.83 15.90
N ASP A 266 -14.00 15.75 16.97
CA ASP A 266 -12.60 15.37 16.92
C ASP A 266 -12.44 13.88 17.17
N LEU A 267 -11.65 13.23 16.33
CA LEU A 267 -11.40 11.80 16.33
C LEU A 267 -9.96 11.51 16.80
N GLY A 268 -9.81 10.51 17.67
CA GLY A 268 -8.54 9.94 18.07
C GLY A 268 -8.58 8.42 17.97
N LEU A 269 -7.41 7.81 17.90
CA LEU A 269 -7.24 6.36 17.85
C LEU A 269 -6.11 5.91 18.78
N MET A 270 -6.32 4.77 19.44
CA MET A 270 -5.29 3.97 20.10
C MET A 270 -4.92 2.84 19.15
N LEU A 271 -3.68 2.88 18.67
CA LEU A 271 -3.09 1.86 17.80
C LEU A 271 -2.06 1.05 18.58
N ARG A 272 -1.80 -0.18 18.16
CA ARG A 272 -0.84 -1.05 18.83
C ARG A 272 0.58 -0.70 18.44
N CYS A 273 1.48 -0.64 19.42
CA CYS A 273 2.93 -0.61 19.19
C CYS A 273 3.46 -2.04 19.30
N SER A 274 3.71 -2.68 18.16
CA SER A 274 4.30 -4.02 18.11
C SER A 274 5.72 -3.96 17.53
N PRO A 275 6.57 -4.98 17.80
CA PRO A 275 7.88 -5.09 17.17
C PRO A 275 7.81 -5.08 15.64
N PHE A 276 6.71 -5.56 15.05
CA PHE A 276 6.48 -5.53 13.60
C PHE A 276 6.37 -4.09 13.07
N VAL A 277 5.71 -3.19 13.80
CA VAL A 277 5.60 -1.77 13.43
C VAL A 277 6.97 -1.08 13.49
N VAL A 278 7.78 -1.41 14.50
CA VAL A 278 9.16 -0.89 14.61
C VAL A 278 10.01 -1.40 13.44
N LEU A 279 9.91 -2.70 13.13
CA LEU A 279 10.62 -3.30 11.99
C LEU A 279 10.16 -2.71 10.65
N SER A 280 8.86 -2.43 10.50
CA SER A 280 8.31 -1.74 9.34
C SER A 280 8.98 -0.39 9.12
N GLN A 281 9.17 0.39 10.18
CA GLN A 281 9.84 1.68 10.10
C GLN A 281 11.33 1.54 9.70
N LEU A 282 12.02 0.51 10.17
CA LEU A 282 13.39 0.21 9.73
C LEU A 282 13.44 -0.10 8.23
N PHE A 283 12.53 -0.95 7.74
CA PHE A 283 12.43 -1.29 6.32
C PHE A 283 12.15 -0.05 5.46
N LYS A 284 11.28 0.86 5.93
CA LYS A 284 11.01 2.14 5.28
C LYS A 284 12.28 2.98 5.14
N VAL A 285 13.05 3.15 6.21
CA VAL A 285 14.29 3.93 6.19
C VAL A 285 15.32 3.31 5.25
N LEU A 286 15.52 1.99 5.31
CA LEU A 286 16.43 1.29 4.42
C LEU A 286 16.01 1.42 2.95
N ALA A 287 14.71 1.26 2.65
CA ALA A 287 14.18 1.44 1.30
C ALA A 287 14.48 2.84 0.76
N ILE A 288 14.25 3.89 1.56
CA ILE A 288 14.54 5.28 1.16
C ILE A 288 16.04 5.48 0.89
N ILE A 289 16.92 4.93 1.74
CA ILE A 289 18.38 5.03 1.56
C ILE A 289 18.80 4.37 0.23
N PHE A 290 18.32 3.16 -0.06
CA PHE A 290 18.63 2.47 -1.31
C PHE A 290 18.04 3.18 -2.54
N ALA A 291 16.82 3.71 -2.44
CA ALA A 291 16.21 4.46 -3.53
C ALA A 291 16.97 5.74 -3.86
N VAL A 292 17.24 6.57 -2.85
CA VAL A 292 17.92 7.87 -3.04
C VAL A 292 19.38 7.65 -3.39
N GLY A 293 20.10 6.84 -2.61
CA GLY A 293 21.52 6.57 -2.83
C GLY A 293 21.79 5.90 -4.17
N GLY A 294 21.06 4.82 -4.49
CA GLY A 294 21.19 4.12 -5.77
C GLY A 294 20.77 4.98 -6.96
N TYR A 295 19.71 5.79 -6.83
CA TYR A 295 19.35 6.72 -7.91
C TYR A 295 20.38 7.82 -8.12
N LEU A 296 20.91 8.42 -7.06
CA LEU A 296 21.98 9.42 -7.17
C LEU A 296 23.23 8.84 -7.84
N ALA A 297 23.61 7.61 -7.49
CA ALA A 297 24.67 6.88 -8.18
C ALA A 297 24.37 6.67 -9.68
N SER A 298 23.12 6.40 -10.04
CA SER A 298 22.71 6.25 -11.44
C SER A 298 22.75 7.56 -12.26
N ARG A 299 22.90 8.72 -11.61
CA ARG A 299 23.00 10.03 -12.31
C ARG A 299 24.37 10.23 -12.93
N SER A 300 25.41 9.60 -12.40
CA SER A 300 26.70 9.48 -13.05
C SER A 300 26.78 8.19 -13.88
N THR A 301 27.68 8.17 -14.85
CA THR A 301 27.85 7.00 -15.70
C THR A 301 28.62 5.94 -14.93
N VAL A 302 27.97 4.82 -14.63
CA VAL A 302 28.60 3.73 -13.89
C VAL A 302 29.58 2.99 -14.81
N GLN A 303 30.73 2.59 -14.27
CA GLN A 303 31.73 1.82 -15.01
C GLN A 303 31.18 0.43 -15.35
N TRP A 304 31.50 -0.07 -16.55
CA TRP A 304 31.10 -1.43 -16.95
C TRP A 304 31.72 -2.44 -15.99
N TYR A 305 30.87 -3.31 -15.45
CA TYR A 305 31.25 -4.24 -14.41
C TYR A 305 31.23 -5.67 -14.93
N GLU A 306 32.30 -6.41 -14.69
CA GLU A 306 32.39 -7.84 -14.99
C GLU A 306 32.84 -8.57 -13.73
N LEU A 307 32.23 -9.72 -13.44
CA LEU A 307 32.66 -10.56 -12.32
C LEU A 307 33.99 -11.22 -12.69
N ASP A 308 35.02 -10.93 -11.89
CA ASP A 308 36.27 -11.67 -11.98
C ASP A 308 36.06 -13.06 -11.35
N ILE A 309 35.97 -14.09 -12.19
CA ILE A 309 35.75 -15.49 -11.77
C ILE A 309 36.86 -15.95 -10.79
N GLN A 310 38.03 -15.30 -10.82
CA GLN A 310 39.16 -15.63 -9.94
C GLN A 310 39.08 -14.95 -8.56
N LYS A 311 38.16 -13.99 -8.34
CA LYS A 311 38.00 -13.27 -7.08
C LYS A 311 36.55 -13.30 -6.61
N PRO A 312 36.17 -14.24 -5.72
CA PRO A 312 34.82 -14.29 -5.19
C PRO A 312 34.50 -13.00 -4.43
N GLU A 313 33.37 -12.37 -4.78
CA GLU A 313 32.97 -11.12 -4.13
C GLU A 313 32.35 -11.37 -2.77
N THR A 314 32.72 -10.54 -1.80
CA THR A 314 32.08 -10.53 -0.48
C THR A 314 30.73 -9.82 -0.54
N VAL A 315 29.81 -10.20 0.36
CA VAL A 315 28.48 -9.56 0.48
C VAL A 315 28.60 -8.04 0.74
N ILE A 316 29.61 -7.62 1.50
CA ILE A 316 29.88 -6.21 1.79
C ILE A 316 30.27 -5.46 0.52
N LEU A 317 31.17 -6.02 -0.30
CA LEU A 317 31.58 -5.38 -1.55
C LEU A 317 30.40 -5.23 -2.52
N ARG A 318 29.52 -6.24 -2.58
CA ARG A 318 28.29 -6.19 -3.37
C ARG A 318 27.38 -5.06 -2.89
N LEU A 319 27.17 -4.94 -1.57
CA LEU A 319 26.32 -3.88 -0.99
C LEU A 319 26.91 -2.48 -1.24
N VAL A 320 28.22 -2.31 -1.05
CA VAL A 320 28.91 -1.05 -1.37
C VAL A 320 28.73 -0.71 -2.84
N ARG A 321 28.82 -1.67 -3.76
CA ARG A 321 28.62 -1.41 -5.20
C ARG A 321 27.17 -1.08 -5.55
N THR A 322 26.19 -1.63 -4.84
CA THR A 322 24.78 -1.30 -5.02
C THR A 322 24.49 0.17 -4.69
N VAL A 323 25.20 0.77 -3.74
CA VAL A 323 24.94 2.18 -3.33
C VAL A 323 25.97 3.16 -3.88
N LEU A 324 27.24 2.74 -4.00
CA LEU A 324 28.39 3.54 -4.38
C LEU A 324 29.24 2.80 -5.43
N PRO A 325 28.74 2.63 -6.66
CA PRO A 325 29.52 2.05 -7.74
C PRO A 325 30.65 2.98 -8.20
N LYS A 326 31.66 2.41 -8.84
CA LYS A 326 32.68 3.19 -9.57
C LYS A 326 32.01 3.91 -10.74
N HIS A 327 32.23 5.22 -10.85
CA HIS A 327 31.58 6.03 -11.87
C HIS A 327 32.57 6.92 -12.63
N PHE A 328 32.21 7.25 -13.85
CA PHE A 328 32.81 8.35 -14.60
C PHE A 328 32.03 9.64 -14.34
N PRO A 329 32.68 10.81 -14.34
CA PRO A 329 32.04 12.12 -14.08
C PRO A 329 31.22 12.62 -15.28
N TYR A 330 30.47 11.73 -15.95
CA TYR A 330 29.57 12.06 -17.05
C TYR A 330 28.12 11.76 -16.63
N ALA A 331 27.21 12.66 -16.98
CA ALA A 331 25.80 12.47 -16.67
C ALA A 331 25.20 11.27 -17.42
N SER A 332 24.45 10.44 -16.70
CA SER A 332 23.65 9.35 -17.26
C SER A 332 22.16 9.66 -17.12
N HIS A 333 21.39 9.21 -18.11
CA HIS A 333 19.92 9.37 -18.17
C HIS A 333 19.25 8.02 -18.41
N ALA A 334 19.84 6.95 -17.88
CA ALA A 334 19.38 5.59 -18.11
C ALA A 334 17.99 5.30 -17.52
N LEU A 335 17.73 5.77 -16.30
CA LEU A 335 16.51 5.53 -15.57
C LEU A 335 15.96 6.83 -14.97
N ARG A 336 14.64 6.91 -14.87
CA ARG A 336 13.94 7.89 -14.03
C ARG A 336 13.82 7.33 -12.61
N PHE A 337 13.62 8.21 -11.62
CA PHE A 337 13.52 7.82 -10.21
C PHE A 337 12.38 6.83 -9.94
N ASP A 338 11.21 7.09 -10.51
CA ASP A 338 10.04 6.20 -10.41
C ASP A 338 10.34 4.81 -10.99
N MET A 339 10.93 4.75 -12.18
CA MET A 339 11.33 3.47 -12.81
C MET A 339 12.38 2.71 -12.00
N PHE A 340 13.32 3.43 -11.41
CA PHE A 340 14.32 2.85 -10.52
C PHE A 340 13.64 2.16 -9.33
N CYS A 341 12.69 2.83 -8.68
CA CYS A 341 11.97 2.31 -7.53
C CYS A 341 11.09 1.10 -7.91
N TYR A 342 10.32 1.17 -9.00
CA TYR A 342 9.44 0.07 -9.42
C TYR A 342 10.17 -1.19 -9.87
N ASN A 343 11.33 -1.04 -10.52
CA ASN A 343 12.08 -2.19 -10.99
C ASN A 343 13.10 -2.74 -9.99
N SER A 344 13.55 -1.96 -8.99
CA SER A 344 14.51 -2.47 -8.00
C SER A 344 13.86 -3.49 -7.05
N ASP A 345 14.39 -4.70 -7.02
CA ASP A 345 13.93 -5.76 -6.10
C ASP A 345 14.15 -5.35 -4.64
N ILE A 346 15.32 -4.79 -4.32
CA ILE A 346 15.65 -4.33 -2.97
C ILE A 346 14.60 -3.33 -2.47
N PHE A 347 14.30 -2.31 -3.28
CA PHE A 347 13.32 -1.30 -2.90
C PHE A 347 11.91 -1.90 -2.78
N VAL A 348 11.45 -2.63 -3.81
CA VAL A 348 10.09 -3.17 -3.83
C VAL A 348 9.86 -4.14 -2.69
N PHE A 349 10.79 -5.04 -2.39
CA PHE A 349 10.62 -6.01 -1.31
C PHE A 349 10.73 -5.37 0.08
N LEU A 350 11.66 -4.43 0.31
CA LEU A 350 11.72 -3.70 1.58
C LEU A 350 10.46 -2.89 1.81
N TYR A 351 9.99 -2.16 0.79
CA TYR A 351 8.80 -1.34 0.91
C TYR A 351 7.54 -2.20 1.05
N CYS A 352 7.38 -3.27 0.27
CA CYS A 352 6.28 -4.22 0.45
C CYS A 352 6.31 -4.86 1.85
N GLY A 353 7.49 -5.23 2.36
CA GLY A 353 7.66 -5.73 3.72
C GLY A 353 7.19 -4.72 4.76
N MET A 354 7.55 -3.44 4.59
CA MET A 354 7.03 -2.34 5.43
C MET A 354 5.50 -2.30 5.40
N VAL A 355 4.87 -2.38 4.23
CA VAL A 355 3.40 -2.35 4.09
C VAL A 355 2.74 -3.52 4.82
N VAL A 356 3.26 -4.74 4.63
CA VAL A 356 2.71 -5.95 5.26
C VAL A 356 2.83 -5.88 6.79
N LEU A 357 3.98 -5.44 7.30
CA LEU A 357 4.24 -5.33 8.74
C LEU A 357 3.42 -4.24 9.44
N ASP A 358 3.04 -3.17 8.72
CA ASP A 358 2.21 -2.06 9.23
C ASP A 358 0.75 -2.13 8.76
N MET A 359 0.34 -3.26 8.16
CA MET A 359 -0.99 -3.40 7.54
C MET A 359 -2.11 -3.25 8.57
N GLU A 360 -1.95 -3.81 9.76
CA GLU A 360 -2.96 -3.76 10.84
C GLU A 360 -3.29 -2.30 11.21
N ASN A 361 -2.29 -1.53 11.63
CA ASN A 361 -2.46 -0.14 12.03
C ASN A 361 -2.94 0.74 10.88
N SER A 362 -2.39 0.56 9.69
CA SER A 362 -2.78 1.35 8.51
C SER A 362 -4.22 1.10 8.08
N LEU A 363 -4.70 -0.15 8.03
CA LEU A 363 -6.10 -0.45 7.69
C LEU A 363 -7.07 0.10 8.74
N ILE A 364 -6.74 -0.04 10.04
CA ILE A 364 -7.55 0.50 11.13
C ILE A 364 -7.67 2.02 10.97
N PHE A 365 -6.55 2.71 10.76
CA PHE A 365 -6.51 4.15 10.64
C PHE A 365 -7.28 4.65 9.40
N ILE A 366 -7.00 4.07 8.23
CA ILE A 366 -7.67 4.40 6.95
C ILE A 366 -9.18 4.25 7.08
N ARG A 367 -9.65 3.12 7.64
CA ARG A 367 -11.07 2.84 7.77
C ARG A 367 -11.79 3.89 8.62
N HIS A 368 -11.25 4.18 9.82
CA HIS A 368 -11.90 5.12 10.73
C HIS A 368 -11.90 6.53 10.15
N MET A 369 -10.81 6.99 9.57
CA MET A 369 -10.78 8.29 8.90
C MET A 369 -11.76 8.35 7.72
N ASN A 370 -11.82 7.29 6.90
CA ASN A 370 -12.72 7.25 5.75
C ASN A 370 -14.20 7.34 6.17
N LEU A 371 -14.59 6.70 7.27
CA LEU A 371 -15.98 6.73 7.77
C LEU A 371 -16.47 8.16 8.05
N PHE A 372 -15.62 9.02 8.62
CA PHE A 372 -15.99 10.41 8.89
C PHE A 372 -15.73 11.33 7.68
N ASN A 373 -14.63 11.12 6.97
CA ASN A 373 -14.26 11.94 5.81
C ASN A 373 -15.19 11.73 4.59
N ALA A 374 -15.78 10.54 4.43
CA ALA A 374 -16.72 10.29 3.33
C ALA A 374 -18.02 11.11 3.46
N LEU A 375 -18.42 11.43 4.70
CA LEU A 375 -19.62 12.23 4.97
C LEU A 375 -19.35 13.73 4.75
N ASN A 376 -18.17 14.20 5.17
CA ASN A 376 -17.75 15.58 4.94
C ASN A 376 -16.28 15.63 4.47
N PRO A 377 -16.05 15.55 3.15
CA PRO A 377 -14.70 15.43 2.60
C PRO A 377 -13.85 16.66 2.88
N GLN A 378 -12.75 16.46 3.57
CA GLN A 378 -11.71 17.45 3.77
C GLN A 378 -10.47 17.11 2.96
N PHE A 379 -9.89 18.11 2.30
CA PHE A 379 -8.76 17.91 1.39
C PHE A 379 -7.55 17.26 2.10
N GLN A 380 -7.17 17.76 3.28
CA GLN A 380 -6.01 17.26 4.03
C GLN A 380 -6.14 15.77 4.38
N TYR A 381 -7.28 15.36 4.95
CA TYR A 381 -7.52 13.98 5.33
C TYR A 381 -7.67 13.06 4.12
N SER A 382 -8.25 13.56 3.03
CA SER A 382 -8.31 12.83 1.76
C SER A 382 -6.92 12.54 1.19
N VAL A 383 -6.01 13.53 1.18
CA VAL A 383 -4.61 13.34 0.75
C VAL A 383 -3.90 12.31 1.63
N GLN A 384 -4.14 12.32 2.94
CA GLN A 384 -3.59 11.34 3.86
C GLN A 384 -4.08 9.91 3.58
N LEU A 385 -5.38 9.75 3.31
CA LEU A 385 -5.98 8.47 2.91
C LEU A 385 -5.42 7.97 1.57
N PHE A 386 -5.22 8.86 0.59
CA PHE A 386 -4.57 8.51 -0.68
C PHE A 386 -3.12 8.08 -0.48
N ALA A 387 -2.37 8.77 0.38
CA ALA A 387 -0.98 8.43 0.71
C ALA A 387 -0.84 7.07 1.43
N LEU A 388 -1.81 6.67 2.25
CA LEU A 388 -1.84 5.34 2.84
C LEU A 388 -2.22 4.27 1.82
N SER A 389 -3.18 4.55 0.94
CA SER A 389 -3.66 3.59 -0.06
C SER A 389 -2.63 3.32 -1.16
N ILE A 390 -1.83 4.32 -1.55
CA ILE A 390 -0.78 4.15 -2.57
C ILE A 390 0.33 3.20 -2.10
N ARG A 391 0.46 2.91 -0.79
CA ARG A 391 1.38 1.90 -0.27
C ARG A 391 1.17 0.53 -0.92
N LEU A 392 -0.08 0.17 -1.20
CA LEU A 392 -0.44 -1.11 -1.83
C LEU A 392 0.10 -1.24 -3.27
N LEU A 393 0.51 -0.14 -3.90
CA LEU A 393 1.16 -0.18 -5.22
C LEU A 393 2.43 -1.04 -5.20
N TRP A 394 3.18 -0.98 -4.11
CA TRP A 394 4.40 -1.77 -3.95
C TRP A 394 4.10 -3.24 -3.69
N ALA A 395 2.96 -3.56 -3.07
CA ALA A 395 2.46 -4.93 -2.99
C ALA A 395 2.15 -5.47 -4.39
N ASN A 396 1.51 -4.68 -5.27
CA ASN A 396 1.29 -5.10 -6.67
C ASN A 396 2.60 -5.37 -7.42
N CYS A 397 3.59 -4.46 -7.29
CA CYS A 397 4.92 -4.68 -7.87
C CYS A 397 5.60 -5.94 -7.32
N ALA A 398 5.52 -6.17 -6.01
CA ALA A 398 6.08 -7.35 -5.37
C ALA A 398 5.39 -8.65 -5.84
N CYS A 399 4.06 -8.64 -5.99
CA CYS A 399 3.30 -9.76 -6.52
C CYS A 399 3.76 -10.13 -7.94
N LEU A 400 3.93 -9.15 -8.84
CA LEU A 400 4.46 -9.39 -10.19
C LEU A 400 5.86 -10.01 -10.15
N LYS A 401 6.75 -9.46 -9.32
CA LYS A 401 8.12 -9.97 -9.16
C LYS A 401 8.17 -11.39 -8.60
N LEU A 402 7.39 -11.67 -7.57
CA LEU A 402 7.25 -13.01 -6.99
C LEU A 402 6.67 -13.99 -8.01
N ALA A 403 5.67 -13.58 -8.80
CA ALA A 403 5.13 -14.42 -9.86
C ALA A 403 6.21 -14.79 -10.89
N LYS A 404 7.10 -13.87 -11.26
CA LYS A 404 8.25 -14.18 -12.14
C LYS A 404 9.21 -15.18 -11.50
N ILE A 405 9.56 -14.99 -10.23
CA ILE A 405 10.45 -15.90 -9.49
C ILE A 405 9.83 -17.31 -9.41
N VAL A 406 8.58 -17.41 -8.99
CA VAL A 406 7.84 -18.68 -8.89
C VAL A 406 7.75 -19.35 -10.26
N THR A 407 7.43 -18.59 -11.30
CA THR A 407 7.33 -19.10 -12.67
C THR A 407 8.68 -19.64 -13.17
N ASN A 408 9.80 -18.99 -12.85
CA ASN A 408 11.13 -19.47 -13.21
C ASN A 408 11.51 -20.77 -12.47
N VAL A 409 11.08 -20.91 -11.22
CA VAL A 409 11.36 -22.11 -10.40
C VAL A 409 10.50 -23.30 -10.84
N VAL A 410 9.21 -23.07 -11.10
CA VAL A 410 8.23 -24.11 -11.45
C VAL A 410 8.35 -24.51 -12.92
N TYR A 411 8.45 -23.54 -13.83
CA TYR A 411 8.63 -23.76 -15.27
C TYR A 411 10.06 -23.38 -15.67
N ARG A 412 10.98 -24.34 -15.50
CA ARG A 412 12.39 -24.15 -15.85
C ARG A 412 12.54 -24.06 -17.37
N ALA A 413 12.80 -22.86 -17.86
CA ALA A 413 13.21 -22.62 -19.24
C ALA A 413 14.69 -23.00 -19.41
N GLY A 414 15.05 -23.58 -20.57
CA GLY A 414 16.44 -23.83 -20.95
C GLY A 414 17.09 -22.64 -21.67
N TYR A 415 16.29 -21.71 -22.19
CA TYR A 415 16.76 -20.52 -22.92
C TYR A 415 15.87 -19.30 -22.70
N CYS A 416 16.45 -18.12 -22.89
CA CYS A 416 15.73 -16.86 -22.79
C CYS A 416 14.59 -16.79 -23.83
N GLY A 417 13.39 -16.40 -23.39
CA GLY A 417 12.21 -16.28 -24.25
C GLY A 417 11.43 -17.58 -24.51
N GLU A 418 11.86 -18.72 -23.96
CA GLU A 418 11.11 -19.99 -24.05
C GLU A 418 9.77 -19.89 -23.31
N ASN A 419 9.81 -19.40 -22.08
CA ASN A 419 8.63 -19.25 -21.24
C ASN A 419 7.86 -17.98 -21.57
N ARG A 420 6.84 -18.10 -22.43
CA ARG A 420 5.99 -16.97 -22.82
C ARG A 420 5.11 -16.44 -21.68
N PHE A 421 4.82 -17.23 -20.66
CA PHE A 421 4.05 -16.77 -19.49
C PHE A 421 4.80 -15.69 -18.70
N MET A 422 6.12 -15.70 -18.72
CA MET A 422 6.95 -14.71 -18.02
C MET A 422 6.69 -13.28 -18.51
N GLU A 423 6.26 -13.13 -19.76
CA GLU A 423 5.92 -11.85 -20.37
C GLU A 423 4.74 -11.17 -19.66
N LEU A 424 3.71 -11.95 -19.29
CA LEU A 424 2.45 -11.48 -18.69
C LEU A 424 2.66 -10.75 -17.36
N PHE A 425 3.77 -11.02 -16.67
CA PHE A 425 4.11 -10.40 -15.39
C PHE A 425 4.90 -9.09 -15.56
N ASN A 426 4.78 -8.42 -16.71
CA ASN A 426 5.40 -7.14 -16.99
C ASN A 426 4.36 -6.16 -17.53
N HIS A 427 4.57 -4.88 -17.25
CA HIS A 427 3.86 -3.79 -17.92
C HIS A 427 4.76 -3.11 -18.95
N SER A 428 4.16 -2.75 -20.08
CA SER A 428 4.80 -2.01 -21.17
C SER A 428 5.23 -0.62 -20.69
N SER A 429 4.43 -0.01 -19.81
CA SER A 429 4.60 1.35 -19.32
C SER A 429 4.06 1.56 -17.91
N VAL A 430 4.59 2.54 -17.20
CA VAL A 430 4.12 2.97 -15.88
C VAL A 430 2.64 3.40 -15.87
N THR A 431 2.08 3.76 -17.02
CA THR A 431 0.64 4.10 -17.13
C THR A 431 -0.27 2.96 -16.64
N TRP A 432 0.06 1.70 -16.94
CA TRP A 432 -0.73 0.55 -16.51
C TRP A 432 -0.60 0.27 -15.01
N LEU A 433 0.59 0.55 -14.46
CA LEU A 433 0.81 0.50 -13.03
C LEU A 433 -0.04 1.55 -12.30
N TYR A 434 -0.11 2.77 -12.82
CA TYR A 434 -0.97 3.82 -12.26
C TYR A 434 -2.46 3.54 -12.46
N ALA A 435 -2.86 2.91 -13.57
CA ALA A 435 -4.23 2.46 -13.76
C ALA A 435 -4.62 1.43 -12.68
N SER A 436 -3.73 0.49 -12.36
CA SER A 436 -3.92 -0.46 -11.27
C SER A 436 -4.04 0.22 -9.90
N ALA A 437 -3.31 1.33 -9.69
CA ALA A 437 -3.32 2.09 -8.44
C ALA A 437 -4.69 2.73 -8.14
N ILE A 438 -5.47 3.11 -9.17
CA ILE A 438 -6.78 3.74 -8.99
C ILE A 438 -7.73 2.82 -8.21
N LEU A 439 -7.70 1.52 -8.50
CA LEU A 439 -8.53 0.52 -7.80
C LEU A 439 -8.10 0.35 -6.34
N LEU A 440 -6.84 0.61 -6.00
CA LEU A 440 -6.34 0.50 -4.62
C LEU A 440 -6.97 1.54 -3.68
N PHE A 441 -7.45 2.67 -4.22
CA PHE A 441 -8.19 3.67 -3.44
C PHE A 441 -9.58 3.18 -2.99
N TYR A 442 -10.11 2.15 -3.63
CA TYR A 442 -11.40 1.56 -3.28
C TYR A 442 -11.29 0.40 -2.29
N VAL A 443 -10.08 0.07 -1.79
CA VAL A 443 -9.90 -0.97 -0.76
C VAL A 443 -10.73 -0.67 0.50
N PRO A 444 -10.79 0.56 1.04
CA PRO A 444 -11.61 0.82 2.25
C PRO A 444 -13.12 0.71 2.00
N PRO A 445 -13.69 1.29 0.93
CA PRO A 445 -15.10 1.04 0.57
C PRO A 445 -15.41 -0.43 0.30
N TYR A 446 -14.51 -1.17 -0.36
CA TYR A 446 -14.67 -2.60 -0.61
C TYR A 446 -14.72 -3.40 0.70
N PHE A 447 -13.89 -3.01 1.67
CA PHE A 447 -13.89 -3.61 2.98
C PHE A 447 -15.18 -3.32 3.78
N GLU A 448 -15.74 -2.10 3.72
CA GLU A 448 -17.05 -1.82 4.32
C GLU A 448 -18.19 -2.57 3.61
N TYR A 449 -18.11 -2.72 2.28
CA TYR A 449 -19.07 -3.51 1.52
C TYR A 449 -19.13 -4.97 2.01
N GLY A 450 -17.98 -5.62 2.18
CA GLY A 450 -17.91 -6.98 2.73
C GLY A 450 -18.39 -7.13 4.17
N ASN A 451 -18.57 -6.03 4.90
CA ASN A 451 -19.08 -6.01 6.27
C ASN A 451 -20.45 -5.33 6.37
N SER A 452 -21.12 -5.08 5.25
CA SER A 452 -22.34 -4.27 5.20
C SER A 452 -23.55 -4.94 5.86
N VAL A 453 -23.60 -6.27 5.87
CA VAL A 453 -24.67 -7.06 6.50
C VAL A 453 -24.32 -7.32 7.96
N ILE A 454 -24.53 -6.30 8.79
CA ILE A 454 -24.17 -6.27 10.22
C ILE A 454 -25.40 -6.13 11.12
N VAL A 455 -25.43 -6.89 12.21
CA VAL A 455 -26.40 -6.75 13.31
C VAL A 455 -25.64 -6.55 14.61
N GLU A 456 -26.05 -5.55 15.39
CA GLU A 456 -25.47 -5.23 16.69
C GLU A 456 -26.29 -5.85 17.81
N LEU A 457 -25.76 -6.91 18.43
CA LEU A 457 -26.36 -7.55 19.61
C LEU A 457 -25.89 -6.85 20.88
N LYS A 458 -26.83 -6.21 21.59
CA LYS A 458 -26.56 -5.45 22.83
C LYS A 458 -26.73 -6.33 24.05
N ASN A 459 -25.96 -6.04 25.10
CA ASN A 459 -26.06 -6.75 26.39
C ASN A 459 -27.42 -6.63 27.08
N SER A 460 -28.22 -5.62 26.69
CA SER A 460 -29.60 -5.45 27.16
C SER A 460 -30.59 -6.45 26.55
N VAL A 461 -30.26 -7.07 25.42
CA VAL A 461 -31.11 -8.07 24.72
C VAL A 461 -30.76 -9.48 25.19
N GLU A 462 -29.47 -9.78 25.26
CA GLU A 462 -28.93 -11.05 25.71
C GLU A 462 -27.62 -10.78 26.45
N LYS A 463 -27.36 -11.52 27.53
CA LYS A 463 -26.07 -11.42 28.22
C LYS A 463 -24.95 -11.88 27.29
N LEU A 464 -24.00 -10.99 27.02
CA LEU A 464 -22.90 -11.26 26.08
C LEU A 464 -21.84 -12.20 26.65
N ASP A 465 -21.88 -12.47 27.96
CA ASP A 465 -21.00 -13.46 28.61
C ASP A 465 -21.31 -14.87 28.07
N GLY A 466 -20.42 -15.39 27.23
CA GLY A 466 -20.56 -16.67 26.53
C GLY A 466 -20.52 -16.55 25.00
N VAL A 467 -20.75 -15.35 24.46
CA VAL A 467 -20.56 -15.06 23.04
C VAL A 467 -19.07 -14.79 22.80
N HIS A 468 -18.41 -15.68 22.06
CA HIS A 468 -17.00 -15.53 21.71
C HIS A 468 -16.83 -15.01 20.28
N VAL A 469 -15.76 -14.24 20.08
CA VAL A 469 -15.35 -13.75 18.77
C VAL A 469 -14.06 -14.46 18.38
N ASP A 470 -14.12 -15.22 17.29
CA ASP A 470 -12.94 -15.88 16.73
C ASP A 470 -12.12 -14.93 15.85
N VAL A 471 -10.80 -15.04 15.93
CA VAL A 471 -9.88 -14.23 15.12
C VAL A 471 -10.15 -14.39 13.62
N PHE A 472 -10.44 -15.60 13.14
CA PHE A 472 -10.67 -15.86 11.71
C PHE A 472 -12.03 -15.31 11.21
N ASN A 473 -13.03 -15.28 12.07
CA ASN A 473 -14.35 -14.70 11.78
C ASN A 473 -14.40 -13.19 12.07
N SER A 474 -13.28 -12.64 12.55
CA SER A 474 -13.17 -11.25 12.96
C SER A 474 -13.39 -10.28 11.80
N PHE A 475 -13.76 -9.06 12.19
CA PHE A 475 -14.10 -7.97 11.29
C PHE A 475 -13.07 -7.73 10.16
N TYR A 476 -11.76 -7.86 10.44
CA TYR A 476 -10.70 -7.69 9.44
C TYR A 476 -10.32 -8.98 8.72
N MET A 477 -10.12 -10.09 9.44
CA MET A 477 -9.60 -11.33 8.85
C MET A 477 -10.57 -11.98 7.87
N ARG A 478 -11.89 -11.88 8.12
CA ARG A 478 -12.91 -12.47 7.24
C ARG A 478 -12.85 -11.93 5.81
N ASN A 479 -12.47 -10.66 5.62
CA ASN A 479 -12.39 -10.03 4.31
C ASN A 479 -10.99 -10.15 3.67
N ALA A 480 -10.01 -10.72 4.38
CA ALA A 480 -8.63 -10.79 3.88
C ALA A 480 -8.53 -11.59 2.57
N SER A 481 -9.24 -12.72 2.48
CA SER A 481 -9.31 -13.54 1.26
C SER A 481 -9.91 -12.77 0.09
N ALA A 482 -11.05 -12.09 0.30
CA ALA A 482 -11.71 -11.29 -0.71
C ALA A 482 -10.84 -10.12 -1.20
N ILE A 483 -10.07 -9.49 -0.31
CA ILE A 483 -9.10 -8.45 -0.68
C ILE A 483 -7.97 -9.04 -1.51
N ILE A 484 -7.38 -10.17 -1.09
CA ILE A 484 -6.29 -10.83 -1.84
C ILE A 484 -6.75 -11.18 -3.25
N VAL A 485 -7.95 -11.76 -3.39
CA VAL A 485 -8.54 -12.07 -4.71
C VAL A 485 -8.74 -10.80 -5.53
N GLY A 486 -9.27 -9.73 -4.93
CA GLY A 486 -9.45 -8.44 -5.61
C GLY A 486 -8.13 -7.82 -6.09
N LEU A 487 -7.08 -7.88 -5.27
CA LEU A 487 -5.74 -7.39 -5.63
C LEU A 487 -5.13 -8.19 -6.77
N LEU A 488 -5.21 -9.53 -6.72
CA LEU A 488 -4.73 -10.39 -7.80
C LEU A 488 -5.51 -10.17 -9.10
N ALA A 489 -6.83 -10.05 -9.02
CA ALA A 489 -7.68 -9.75 -10.16
C ALA A 489 -7.33 -8.39 -10.79
N ASN A 490 -7.08 -7.35 -9.98
CA ASN A 490 -6.64 -6.04 -10.45
C ASN A 490 -5.32 -6.14 -11.25
N ILE A 491 -4.31 -6.82 -10.71
CA ILE A 491 -3.01 -7.00 -11.37
C ILE A 491 -3.18 -7.76 -12.69
N LEU A 492 -3.89 -8.89 -12.68
CA LEU A 492 -4.11 -9.72 -13.87
C LEU A 492 -4.90 -8.96 -14.94
N LEU A 493 -5.95 -8.24 -14.57
CA LEU A 493 -6.75 -7.45 -15.50
C LEU A 493 -5.91 -6.36 -16.18
N CYS A 494 -5.13 -5.59 -15.40
CA CYS A 494 -4.27 -4.55 -15.94
C CYS A 494 -3.17 -5.13 -16.85
N ALA A 495 -2.58 -6.26 -16.47
CA ALA A 495 -1.59 -6.95 -17.29
C ALA A 495 -2.20 -7.46 -18.61
N LEU A 496 -3.34 -8.15 -18.56
CA LEU A 496 -4.02 -8.66 -19.75
C LEU A 496 -4.42 -7.53 -20.70
N LEU A 497 -5.01 -6.46 -20.18
CA LEU A 497 -5.37 -5.29 -20.98
C LEU A 497 -4.15 -4.65 -21.64
N ASP A 498 -3.03 -4.53 -20.93
CA ASP A 498 -1.78 -4.05 -21.49
C ASP A 498 -1.27 -4.94 -22.64
N HIS A 499 -1.27 -6.25 -22.45
CA HIS A 499 -0.83 -7.19 -23.49
C HIS A 499 -1.73 -7.18 -24.73
N VAL A 500 -3.05 -7.01 -24.55
CA VAL A 500 -4.02 -6.92 -25.65
C VAL A 500 -3.84 -5.60 -26.41
N VAL A 501 -3.83 -4.47 -25.70
CA VAL A 501 -3.72 -3.13 -26.31
C VAL A 501 -2.35 -2.95 -26.99
N ASN A 502 -1.27 -3.36 -26.32
CA ASN A 502 0.10 -3.17 -26.79
C ASN A 502 0.70 -4.43 -27.44
N HIS A 503 -0.11 -5.33 -28.01
CA HIS A 503 0.35 -6.60 -28.59
C HIS A 503 1.49 -6.44 -29.63
N LYS A 504 1.45 -5.39 -30.48
CA LYS A 504 2.52 -5.09 -31.46
C LYS A 504 3.84 -4.73 -30.79
N TYR A 505 3.77 -3.94 -29.72
CA TYR A 505 4.94 -3.57 -28.92
C TYR A 505 5.58 -4.80 -28.28
N TRP A 506 4.78 -5.66 -27.66
CA TRP A 506 5.24 -6.91 -27.09
C TRP A 506 5.86 -7.87 -28.13
N ARG A 507 5.27 -7.97 -29.32
CA ARG A 507 5.83 -8.75 -30.43
C ARG A 507 7.20 -8.23 -30.87
N MET A 508 7.38 -6.91 -30.91
CA MET A 508 8.67 -6.28 -31.20
C MET A 508 9.70 -6.56 -30.10
N LEU A 509 9.33 -6.43 -28.82
CA LEU A 509 10.25 -6.68 -27.70
C LEU A 509 10.82 -8.11 -27.69
N ARG A 510 10.06 -9.11 -28.17
CA ARG A 510 10.53 -10.51 -28.27
C ARG A 510 11.70 -10.69 -29.25
N GLN A 511 11.86 -9.79 -30.20
CA GLN A 511 12.87 -9.92 -31.25
C GLN A 511 14.23 -9.36 -30.81
N ASN A 512 14.24 -8.42 -29.85
CA ASN A 512 15.46 -7.77 -29.39
C ASN A 512 16.11 -8.48 -28.20
N SER A 513 17.42 -8.74 -28.29
CA SER A 513 18.16 -9.47 -27.25
C SER A 513 18.09 -8.80 -25.88
N PHE A 514 18.29 -7.48 -25.78
CA PHE A 514 18.24 -6.77 -24.48
C PHE A 514 16.82 -6.77 -23.88
N ALA A 515 15.80 -6.57 -24.70
CA ALA A 515 14.41 -6.68 -24.25
C ALA A 515 14.07 -8.10 -23.78
N ARG A 516 14.57 -9.13 -24.47
CA ARG A 516 14.38 -10.52 -24.02
C ARG A 516 15.00 -10.76 -22.65
N GLN A 517 16.24 -10.30 -22.45
CA GLN A 517 16.92 -10.40 -21.16
C GLN A 517 16.17 -9.68 -20.04
N ALA A 518 15.64 -8.49 -20.32
CA ALA A 518 14.84 -7.74 -19.36
C ALA A 518 13.50 -8.41 -19.03
N VAL A 519 12.76 -8.87 -20.04
CA VAL A 519 11.39 -9.38 -19.88
C VAL A 519 11.36 -10.83 -19.39
N PHE A 520 12.18 -11.71 -19.96
CA PHE A 520 12.13 -13.16 -19.72
C PHE A 520 13.21 -13.67 -18.77
N ASN A 521 14.31 -12.94 -18.61
CA ASN A 521 15.49 -13.38 -17.85
C ASN A 521 15.82 -12.48 -16.65
N SER A 522 14.81 -11.78 -16.13
CA SER A 522 14.97 -10.93 -14.95
C SER A 522 13.65 -10.74 -14.20
N THR A 523 13.71 -10.24 -12.97
CA THR A 523 12.56 -9.80 -12.19
C THR A 523 12.09 -8.38 -12.50
N SER A 524 12.59 -7.71 -13.55
CA SER A 524 12.04 -6.43 -14.01
C SER A 524 10.52 -6.56 -14.26
N CYS A 525 9.74 -5.54 -13.96
CA CYS A 525 8.27 -5.55 -14.15
C CYS A 525 7.77 -4.38 -15.01
N LEU A 526 8.57 -3.35 -15.27
CA LEU A 526 8.23 -2.23 -16.16
C LEU A 526 9.22 -2.12 -17.32
N CYS A 527 8.72 -1.87 -18.53
CA CYS A 527 9.52 -1.87 -19.76
C CYS A 527 9.77 -0.47 -20.38
N ASP A 528 9.42 0.64 -19.73
CA ASP A 528 9.53 1.99 -20.32
C ASP A 528 10.98 2.38 -20.73
N PHE A 529 12.00 1.80 -20.09
CA PHE A 529 13.41 2.02 -20.45
C PHE A 529 13.82 1.35 -21.78
N LEU A 530 12.93 0.54 -22.39
CA LEU A 530 13.09 -0.10 -23.69
C LEU A 530 12.46 0.69 -24.85
N SER A 531 12.00 1.92 -24.59
CA SER A 531 11.30 2.76 -25.58
C SER A 531 12.12 3.14 -26.83
N ASP A 532 13.44 2.95 -26.83
CA ASP A 532 14.32 3.23 -27.98
C ASP A 532 14.46 2.05 -28.95
N ILE A 533 13.72 0.96 -28.73
CA ILE A 533 13.65 -0.16 -29.66
C ILE A 533 12.75 0.24 -30.84
N VAL A 534 13.31 0.17 -32.04
CA VAL A 534 12.62 0.56 -33.28
C VAL A 534 12.77 -0.57 -34.30
N VAL A 535 11.76 -0.71 -35.16
CA VAL A 535 11.83 -1.58 -36.34
C VAL A 535 12.45 -0.78 -37.49
N GLU A 536 13.62 -1.19 -37.96
CA GLU A 536 14.31 -0.58 -39.10
C GLU A 536 14.71 -1.67 -40.10
N ASN A 537 14.26 -1.53 -41.35
CA ASN A 537 14.51 -2.48 -42.45
C ASN A 537 14.18 -3.94 -42.08
N ASP A 538 12.98 -4.18 -41.55
CA ASP A 538 12.49 -5.49 -41.06
C ASP A 538 13.31 -6.12 -39.91
N SER A 539 14.32 -5.41 -39.38
CA SER A 539 15.09 -5.81 -38.20
C SER A 539 14.75 -4.94 -36.99
N VAL A 540 14.50 -5.57 -35.85
CA VAL A 540 14.29 -4.85 -34.59
C VAL A 540 15.65 -4.55 -33.98
N ARG A 541 15.94 -3.27 -33.73
CA ARG A 541 17.21 -2.83 -33.16
C ARG A 541 17.00 -1.79 -32.07
N MET A 542 17.85 -1.83 -31.05
CA MET A 542 17.95 -0.79 -30.03
C MET A 542 19.19 0.05 -30.29
N ILE A 543 19.01 1.34 -30.53
CA ILE A 543 20.12 2.30 -30.68
C ILE A 543 20.36 2.95 -29.31
N CYS A 544 21.42 2.54 -28.61
CA CYS A 544 21.72 3.01 -27.26
C CYS A 544 23.11 3.63 -27.17
N LYS A 545 23.27 4.65 -26.31
CA LYS A 545 24.58 5.23 -25.99
C LYS A 545 25.32 4.33 -25.01
N ALA A 546 26.64 4.17 -25.21
CA ALA A 546 27.48 3.31 -24.37
C ALA A 546 27.36 3.66 -22.87
N ARG A 547 27.30 4.95 -22.54
CA ARG A 547 27.12 5.46 -21.16
C ARG A 547 25.81 4.99 -20.52
N ARG A 548 24.70 5.07 -21.27
CA ARG A 548 23.38 4.61 -20.80
C ARG A 548 23.36 3.10 -20.58
N LEU A 549 23.86 2.34 -21.55
CA LEU A 549 23.88 0.88 -21.45
C LEU A 549 24.75 0.40 -20.27
N SER A 550 25.84 1.11 -19.95
CA SER A 550 26.66 0.83 -18.76
C SER A 550 25.90 1.01 -17.45
N THR A 551 25.18 2.14 -17.29
CA THR A 551 24.34 2.35 -16.10
C THR A 551 23.20 1.32 -16.01
N LEU A 552 22.60 0.93 -17.15
CA LEU A 552 21.59 -0.14 -17.17
C LEU A 552 22.19 -1.47 -16.73
N GLN A 553 23.36 -1.84 -17.24
CA GLN A 553 24.05 -3.09 -16.87
C GLN A 553 24.31 -3.18 -15.38
N TRP A 554 24.80 -2.09 -14.75
CA TRP A 554 24.94 -2.04 -13.29
C TRP A 554 23.61 -2.25 -12.56
N PHE A 555 22.55 -1.58 -13.00
CA PHE A 555 21.23 -1.69 -12.36
C PHE A 555 20.68 -3.12 -12.44
N PHE A 556 20.77 -3.76 -13.60
CA PHE A 556 20.33 -5.16 -13.77
C PHE A 556 21.13 -6.12 -12.89
N THR A 557 22.44 -5.92 -12.75
CA THR A 557 23.30 -6.84 -11.99
C THR A 557 23.20 -6.63 -10.46
N THR A 558 22.85 -5.41 -10.00
CA THR A 558 22.89 -5.06 -8.56
C THR A 558 21.53 -4.85 -7.91
N HIS A 559 20.51 -4.41 -8.66
CA HIS A 559 19.19 -4.08 -8.13
C HIS A 559 18.08 -5.05 -8.58
N ILE A 560 18.35 -5.94 -9.53
CA ILE A 560 17.40 -6.90 -10.09
C ILE A 560 17.98 -8.31 -9.95
N ASN A 561 17.12 -9.30 -9.71
CA ASN A 561 17.48 -10.70 -9.82
C ASN A 561 17.41 -11.14 -11.29
N LEU A 562 18.57 -11.52 -11.81
CA LEU A 562 18.74 -12.13 -13.13
C LEU A 562 18.64 -13.66 -13.01
N PHE A 563 17.99 -14.33 -13.97
CA PHE A 563 17.78 -15.79 -13.92
C PHE A 563 18.89 -16.60 -14.62
N GLY A 564 19.80 -15.95 -15.35
CA GLY A 564 20.98 -16.60 -15.93
C GLY A 564 20.69 -17.51 -17.13
N LEU A 565 19.54 -17.33 -17.81
CA LEU A 565 19.17 -18.10 -18.99
C LEU A 565 20.00 -17.70 -20.24
N PRO A 566 20.58 -18.66 -20.98
CA PRO A 566 21.35 -18.35 -22.18
C PRO A 566 20.45 -17.94 -23.36
N GLU A 567 20.99 -17.16 -24.30
CA GLU A 567 20.34 -16.87 -25.57
C GLU A 567 20.36 -18.07 -26.53
N LYS A 568 19.20 -18.44 -27.09
CA LYS A 568 19.05 -19.57 -28.02
C LYS A 568 19.85 -19.35 -29.31
N ASP A 569 19.81 -18.11 -29.82
CA ASP A 569 20.42 -17.74 -31.08
C ASP A 569 21.95 -17.66 -30.98
N ALA A 570 22.49 -17.28 -29.82
CA ALA A 570 23.94 -17.26 -29.59
C ALA A 570 24.58 -18.65 -29.75
N ARG A 571 23.88 -19.73 -29.35
CA ARG A 571 24.37 -21.11 -29.58
C ARG A 571 24.28 -21.54 -31.04
N MET A 572 23.22 -21.17 -31.75
CA MET A 572 23.04 -21.53 -33.17
C MET A 572 23.97 -20.75 -34.09
N ILE A 573 24.16 -19.46 -33.83
CA ILE A 573 25.08 -18.60 -34.58
C ILE A 573 26.53 -19.01 -34.28
N LYS A 574 26.90 -19.32 -33.03
CA LYS A 574 28.25 -19.85 -32.70
C LYS A 574 28.53 -21.17 -33.42
N LYS A 575 27.54 -22.06 -33.56
CA LYS A 575 27.66 -23.28 -34.39
C LYS A 575 27.86 -22.97 -35.89
N ARG A 576 27.14 -21.97 -36.44
CA ARG A 576 27.30 -21.55 -37.84
C ARG A 576 28.65 -20.88 -38.11
N VAL A 577 29.10 -19.98 -37.22
CA VAL A 577 30.41 -19.30 -37.33
C VAL A 577 31.56 -20.31 -37.28
N VAL A 578 31.47 -21.32 -36.42
CA VAL A 578 32.46 -22.41 -36.35
C VAL A 578 32.43 -23.30 -37.60
N GLN A 579 31.26 -23.55 -38.19
CA GLN A 579 31.14 -24.31 -39.45
C GLN A 579 31.64 -23.53 -40.69
N SER A 580 31.48 -22.21 -40.72
CA SER A 580 32.02 -21.36 -41.79
C SER A 580 33.53 -21.08 -41.67
N GLY A 581 34.15 -21.44 -40.54
CA GLY A 581 35.60 -21.31 -40.30
C GLY A 581 36.43 -22.55 -40.65
N ALA A 582 35.82 -23.62 -41.19
CA ALA A 582 36.56 -24.78 -41.66
C ALA A 582 37.22 -24.46 -43.03
N PRO A 583 38.55 -24.60 -43.18
CA PRO A 583 39.21 -24.33 -44.46
C PRO A 583 38.81 -25.40 -45.47
N SER A 584 37.98 -25.05 -46.46
CA SER A 584 37.83 -25.86 -47.66
C SER A 584 39.11 -25.75 -48.47
N VAL A 585 39.92 -26.80 -48.43
CA VAL A 585 41.06 -26.99 -49.32
C VAL A 585 40.54 -27.11 -50.76
N GLY A 586 41.01 -26.23 -51.65
CA GLY A 586 41.00 -26.46 -53.09
C GLY A 586 40.40 -25.33 -53.94
N GLY A 587 41.26 -24.68 -54.73
CA GLY A 587 40.84 -23.98 -55.96
C GLY A 587 41.14 -22.48 -55.97
N ALA A 588 42.37 -22.12 -56.36
CA ALA A 588 42.72 -20.76 -56.74
C ALA A 588 42.12 -20.43 -58.12
N SER A 589 41.31 -19.37 -58.19
CA SER A 589 41.17 -18.58 -59.42
C SER A 589 40.69 -17.17 -59.09
N THR A 590 41.57 -16.25 -59.45
CA THR A 590 41.58 -14.78 -59.44
C THR A 590 40.27 -14.13 -59.91
N ALA A 591 39.75 -13.17 -59.14
CA ALA A 591 38.90 -12.09 -59.68
C ALA A 591 39.04 -10.83 -58.82
N THR A 592 39.22 -9.73 -59.53
CA THR A 592 39.73 -8.42 -59.12
C THR A 592 38.69 -7.58 -58.38
N SER A 593 39.17 -6.78 -57.44
CA SER A 593 38.47 -5.75 -56.67
C SER A 593 37.65 -4.75 -57.50
N THR A 594 36.42 -4.43 -57.07
CA THR A 594 35.87 -3.07 -57.10
C THR A 594 34.61 -2.93 -56.23
N ALA A 595 34.52 -1.77 -55.58
CA ALA A 595 33.32 -1.12 -55.01
C ALA A 595 32.71 -1.63 -53.69
N SER A 596 33.19 -1.01 -52.60
CA SER A 596 32.37 -0.36 -51.56
C SER A 596 30.98 -0.94 -51.27
N THR A 597 30.91 -1.86 -50.31
CA THR A 597 29.72 -2.02 -49.46
C THR A 597 30.15 -1.65 -48.05
N PRO A 598 29.52 -0.67 -47.38
CA PRO A 598 29.85 -0.40 -45.99
C PRO A 598 29.60 -1.67 -45.20
N SER A 599 30.60 -2.05 -44.40
CA SER A 599 30.57 -3.16 -43.45
C SER A 599 29.19 -3.35 -42.85
N ALA A 600 28.70 -4.59 -42.82
CA ALA A 600 27.63 -4.99 -41.91
C ALA A 600 27.89 -4.33 -40.55
N GLU A 601 27.08 -3.33 -40.18
CA GLU A 601 27.23 -2.58 -38.93
C GLU A 601 27.32 -3.59 -37.79
N MET A 602 28.35 -3.47 -36.93
CA MET A 602 28.57 -4.37 -35.80
C MET A 602 27.35 -4.36 -34.87
N ALA A 603 26.41 -5.27 -35.10
CA ALA A 603 25.26 -5.50 -34.25
C ALA A 603 25.72 -6.29 -33.03
N TYR A 604 25.42 -5.78 -31.84
CA TYR A 604 25.75 -6.43 -30.57
C TYR A 604 24.57 -7.26 -30.09
N THR A 605 24.85 -8.34 -29.36
CA THR A 605 23.84 -9.17 -28.71
C THR A 605 24.05 -9.16 -27.20
N VAL A 606 23.00 -8.94 -26.43
CA VAL A 606 23.08 -9.03 -24.97
C VAL A 606 22.68 -10.43 -24.52
N THR A 607 23.51 -11.06 -23.68
CA THR A 607 23.22 -12.38 -23.10
C THR A 607 23.47 -12.35 -21.60
N GLN A 608 22.91 -13.32 -20.88
CA GLN A 608 23.35 -13.64 -19.52
C GLN A 608 24.12 -14.95 -19.50
N ASP A 609 24.96 -15.10 -18.48
CA ASP A 609 25.63 -16.35 -18.15
C ASP A 609 24.98 -17.03 -16.94
N GLY A 610 25.46 -18.24 -16.60
CA GLY A 610 25.01 -18.97 -15.40
C GLY A 610 25.42 -18.32 -14.07
N SER A 611 26.21 -17.24 -14.11
CA SER A 611 26.58 -16.45 -12.92
C SER A 611 25.63 -15.26 -12.68
N ASN A 612 24.55 -15.18 -13.46
CA ASN A 612 23.54 -14.11 -13.39
C ASN A 612 24.13 -12.73 -13.69
N THR A 613 25.08 -12.66 -14.63
CA THR A 613 25.65 -11.40 -15.10
C THR A 613 25.29 -11.13 -16.55
N LEU A 614 25.20 -9.84 -16.90
CA LEU A 614 24.81 -9.39 -18.23
C LEU A 614 26.06 -9.04 -19.05
N HIS A 615 26.21 -9.73 -20.18
CA HIS A 615 27.33 -9.67 -21.10
C HIS A 615 26.93 -9.05 -22.44
N LEU A 616 27.90 -8.41 -23.10
CA LEU A 616 27.68 -7.77 -24.40
C LEU A 616 28.58 -8.45 -25.43
N LEU A 617 27.96 -9.20 -26.35
CA LEU A 617 28.66 -9.89 -27.42
C LEU A 617 28.72 -9.01 -28.67
N ASP A 618 29.85 -9.04 -29.37
CA ASP A 618 30.01 -8.42 -30.67
C ASP A 618 29.40 -9.27 -31.81
N GLY A 619 29.53 -8.82 -33.06
CA GLY A 619 28.99 -9.52 -34.24
C GLY A 619 29.58 -10.92 -34.47
N ASN A 620 30.73 -11.22 -33.86
CA ASN A 620 31.37 -12.54 -33.88
C ASN A 620 31.00 -13.40 -32.65
N LEU A 621 30.08 -12.92 -31.81
CA LEU A 621 29.69 -13.52 -30.53
C LEU A 621 30.84 -13.64 -29.53
N THR A 622 31.82 -12.74 -29.63
CA THR A 622 32.88 -12.62 -28.64
C THR A 622 32.53 -11.55 -27.62
N ASP A 623 32.89 -11.80 -26.36
CA ASP A 623 32.54 -10.89 -25.27
C ASP A 623 33.33 -9.59 -25.38
N VAL A 624 32.65 -8.47 -25.24
CA VAL A 624 33.29 -7.15 -25.30
C VAL A 624 33.95 -6.89 -23.96
N THR A 625 35.28 -6.99 -23.93
CA THR A 625 36.04 -6.79 -22.70
C THR A 625 35.78 -5.42 -22.04
N PRO A 626 35.84 -5.31 -20.70
CA PRO A 626 35.55 -4.08 -19.98
C PRO A 626 36.44 -2.91 -20.39
N LEU A 627 37.69 -3.18 -20.75
CA LEU A 627 38.61 -2.15 -21.24
C LEU A 627 38.09 -1.52 -22.53
N VAL A 628 37.72 -2.35 -23.51
CA VAL A 628 37.18 -1.91 -24.80
C VAL A 628 35.87 -1.14 -24.58
N TYR A 629 35.02 -1.62 -23.68
CA TYR A 629 33.76 -0.95 -23.40
C TYR A 629 33.94 0.37 -22.63
N ASN A 630 34.89 0.45 -21.69
CA ASN A 630 35.22 1.70 -21.01
C ASN A 630 35.73 2.78 -21.97
N ILE A 631 36.48 2.41 -23.02
CA ILE A 631 36.86 3.34 -24.09
C ILE A 631 35.61 3.85 -24.85
N LYS A 632 34.65 2.97 -25.12
CA LYS A 632 33.36 3.33 -25.74
C LYS A 632 32.53 4.28 -24.85
N ILE A 633 32.56 4.08 -23.53
CA ILE A 633 31.92 4.97 -22.53
C ILE A 633 32.54 6.37 -22.57
N LEU A 634 33.87 6.46 -22.57
CA LEU A 634 34.59 7.74 -22.62
C LEU A 634 34.21 8.53 -23.88
N LYS A 635 34.18 7.86 -25.03
CA LYS A 635 33.82 8.44 -26.34
C LYS A 635 32.30 8.59 -26.58
N ASP A 636 31.45 8.11 -25.68
CA ASP A 636 29.98 8.02 -25.81
C ASP A 636 29.51 7.44 -27.16
N THR A 637 30.14 6.34 -27.57
CA THR A 637 29.83 5.73 -28.87
C THR A 637 28.43 5.14 -28.86
N THR A 638 27.80 5.12 -30.03
CA THR A 638 26.52 4.45 -30.23
C THR A 638 26.73 2.95 -30.34
N VAL A 639 25.91 2.18 -29.62
CA VAL A 639 25.87 0.72 -29.62
C VAL A 639 24.52 0.31 -30.21
N VAL A 640 24.54 -0.52 -31.23
CA VAL A 640 23.33 -1.05 -31.88
C VAL A 640 23.15 -2.48 -31.39
N ILE A 641 22.08 -2.72 -30.64
CA ILE A 641 21.77 -4.05 -30.09
C ILE A 641 20.68 -4.67 -30.96
N GLN A 642 20.91 -5.89 -31.44
CA GLN A 642 19.91 -6.63 -32.21
C GLN A 642 18.97 -7.43 -31.31
#